data_AF-A0A821DY85-F1
#
_entry.id   AF-A0A821DY85-F1
#
_cell.length_a   1.000
_cell.length_b   1.000
_cell.length_c   1.000
_cell.angle_alpha   90.00
_cell.angle_beta   90.00
_cell.angle_gamma   90.00
#
_symmetry.space_group_name_H-M   'P 1'
#
loop_
_entity.id
_entity.type
_entity.pdbx_description
1 polymer ?
#
loop_
_entity_poly.entity_id
_entity_poly.type
_entity_poly.pdbx_seq_one_letter_code
_entity_poly.pdbx_strand_id
1 'polypeptide(L)'
;MEANLEQLVVALNISSLSTDILQQITLLLQSKTEEVLPSFISQEYQSLFTLEHKVWQLLGEDSREWFNDSNYSEFFQTLGSFNKNMIFNQDNIKDEIIISLLMPDTIDQINSIFKQIEQSIDDNDPVITFASLWFDNLSFSIHEYPQLGHSPIIIQMNQYVTGHCILSEQFKFYLGQLRQSPLLQSLFTAKQLFYMRTCPFSLHVYFHSNPSSFDYTPDQILQNIGNDYLQIIQIQSYTIELWSTELLSCMTQLIGFMRAFLWWNGEMGTKFKILLSTEKILCEYIQAMIHITDYEAQCGRIMSQWINNETILLDSVIIFLKHIAQTQNINWFFRSINQLPDILLKIAESSINNEICLCAYGILTEILTDEDLKKLKFPDNIRVYFFEMLEKAWQNPSKRYKQIPIYYFLRGFSNLSKNDYIQRRTAELNKILLFIDMCDKYPIVYDIIWALSFNQDIQQQLRSNSAFMSKLTHLAKESKNDQMKKNIHGILWNLELNREICSTIVIKDEEIFDIMISYSHEEKVLCKQIYDELINCGYRIWIDFNQMHGNVMDAMAQAIERSHTIIICMSEQYRKSNYCRAEAQYAFRQQRKIVPVILQKHYKPDGWLSFLIGSLLYIDFNKYEFPEAMAKLFNELKVEDMSEINVVPVRPKEDIAAIPPSLSVSSPKRSVSPIYSQNILEWTQTQVHNWLLEHNLVQMSRILTNCDGRSLIYLNKYIKYCPIQQILNLFQEESHRRINESISLIELSCFQSLMDQQKRLIQSIDVNTEQNGSLISCSIHNETRATRM
;
A
#
# COMPACT_ATOMS: atom_id res chain seq x y z
N MET A 1 59.54 7.81 1.18
CA MET A 1 58.86 9.00 1.71
C MET A 1 57.50 8.99 1.08
N GLU A 2 56.46 8.62 1.83
CA GLU A 2 55.09 8.85 1.38
C GLU A 2 54.95 10.37 1.19
N ALA A 3 54.58 10.80 -0.01
CA ALA A 3 54.37 12.22 -0.27
C ALA A 3 53.21 12.71 0.59
N ASN A 4 53.46 13.68 1.47
CA ASN A 4 52.43 14.32 2.28
C ASN A 4 51.52 15.15 1.34
N LEU A 5 50.20 14.95 1.39
CA LEU A 5 49.25 15.67 0.53
C LEU A 5 49.37 17.18 0.72
N GLU A 6 49.65 17.64 1.95
CA GLU A 6 49.93 19.04 2.25
C GLU A 6 51.07 19.61 1.39
N GLN A 7 52.17 18.85 1.24
CA GLN A 7 53.32 19.28 0.43
C GLN A 7 52.99 19.31 -1.06
N LEU A 8 52.19 18.37 -1.54
CA LEU A 8 51.76 18.31 -2.94
C LEU A 8 50.80 19.45 -3.28
N VAL A 9 49.83 19.74 -2.41
CA VAL A 9 48.84 20.80 -2.61
C VAL A 9 49.48 22.18 -2.51
N VAL A 10 50.43 22.39 -1.59
CA VAL A 10 51.21 23.66 -1.52
C VAL A 10 52.07 23.85 -2.78
N ALA A 11 52.53 22.78 -3.40
CA ALA A 11 53.32 22.83 -4.63
C ALA A 11 52.46 23.05 -5.91
N LEU A 12 51.13 22.94 -5.83
CA LEU A 12 50.21 23.28 -6.93
C LEU A 12 50.12 24.82 -7.10
N ASN A 13 50.92 25.37 -8.01
CA ASN A 13 50.89 26.79 -8.34
C ASN A 13 49.75 27.18 -9.31
N ILE A 14 49.34 28.44 -9.22
CA ILE A 14 48.08 29.01 -9.75
C ILE A 14 47.97 29.02 -11.30
N SER A 15 49.07 28.87 -12.06
CA SER A 15 49.06 29.10 -13.51
C SER A 15 49.15 27.84 -14.39
N SER A 16 49.52 26.68 -13.83
CA SER A 16 49.49 25.38 -14.52
C SER A 16 49.74 24.26 -13.51
N LEU A 17 48.86 23.26 -13.47
CA LEU A 17 49.06 22.08 -12.62
C LEU A 17 50.27 21.30 -13.16
N SER A 18 51.26 21.02 -12.32
CA SER A 18 52.37 20.15 -12.73
C SER A 18 51.86 18.72 -12.91
N THR A 19 52.08 18.14 -14.09
CA THR A 19 51.65 16.77 -14.43
C THR A 19 52.18 15.73 -13.44
N ASP A 20 53.43 15.90 -12.99
CA ASP A 20 54.06 15.01 -12.00
C ASP A 20 53.39 15.10 -10.62
N ILE A 21 52.93 16.30 -10.23
CA ILE A 21 52.22 16.50 -8.96
C ILE A 21 50.81 15.90 -9.05
N LEU A 22 50.11 16.12 -10.17
CA LEU A 22 48.79 15.52 -10.41
C LEU A 22 48.84 14.00 -10.32
N GLN A 23 49.83 13.37 -10.97
CA GLN A 23 49.98 11.92 -10.93
C GLN A 23 50.24 11.40 -9.51
N GLN A 24 51.04 12.10 -8.71
CA GLN A 24 51.28 11.73 -7.31
C GLN A 24 50.01 11.85 -6.45
N ILE A 25 49.21 12.90 -6.65
CA ILE A 25 47.92 13.05 -5.97
C ILE A 25 46.95 11.95 -6.41
N THR A 26 46.86 11.66 -7.71
CA THR A 26 46.04 10.58 -8.26
C THR A 26 46.38 9.24 -7.63
N LEU A 27 47.66 8.86 -7.58
CA LEU A 27 48.12 7.62 -6.95
C LEU A 27 47.81 7.58 -5.44
N LEU A 28 47.97 8.71 -4.75
CA LEU A 28 47.64 8.83 -3.33
C LEU A 28 46.15 8.57 -3.09
N LEU A 29 45.25 9.19 -3.88
CA LEU A 29 43.80 9.02 -3.74
C LEU A 29 43.36 7.60 -4.10
N GLN A 30 43.89 7.01 -5.17
CA GLN A 30 43.62 5.63 -5.57
C GLN A 30 44.05 4.61 -4.51
N SER A 31 45.10 4.92 -3.74
CA SER A 31 45.61 4.02 -2.68
C SER A 31 44.71 3.93 -1.45
N LYS A 32 43.70 4.81 -1.30
CA LYS A 32 42.85 4.86 -0.10
C LYS A 32 41.71 3.86 -0.20
N THR A 33 41.69 2.90 0.72
CA THR A 33 40.59 1.95 0.89
C THR A 33 39.49 2.54 1.78
N GLU A 34 38.28 1.97 1.69
CA GLU A 34 37.10 2.42 2.47
C GLU A 34 37.36 2.42 3.98
N GLU A 35 38.13 1.45 4.49
CA GLU A 35 38.45 1.34 5.92
C GLU A 35 39.33 2.49 6.45
N VAL A 36 40.23 3.02 5.62
CA VAL A 36 41.20 4.06 6.03
C VAL A 36 40.68 5.46 5.72
N LEU A 37 39.66 5.56 4.86
CA LEU A 37 39.11 6.81 4.34
C LEU A 37 38.71 7.83 5.42
N PRO A 38 38.00 7.48 6.52
CA PRO A 38 37.59 8.47 7.53
C PRO A 38 38.77 9.09 8.27
N SER A 39 39.78 8.28 8.57
CA SER A 39 41.00 8.72 9.25
C SER A 39 41.84 9.64 8.37
N PHE A 40 41.94 9.33 7.08
CA PHE A 40 42.65 10.13 6.09
C PHE A 40 42.00 11.50 5.89
N ILE A 41 40.67 11.55 5.70
CA ILE A 41 39.93 12.82 5.52
C ILE A 41 40.09 13.73 6.74
N SER A 42 40.03 13.15 7.94
CA SER A 42 40.18 13.93 9.19
C SER A 42 41.58 14.51 9.35
N GLN A 43 42.62 13.80 8.91
CA GLN A 43 44.01 14.24 8.99
C GLN A 43 44.36 15.27 7.90
N GLU A 44 43.88 15.06 6.67
CA GLU A 44 44.24 15.83 5.48
C GLU A 44 43.18 16.86 5.06
N TYR A 45 42.25 17.18 5.96
CA TYR A 45 41.11 18.05 5.67
C TYR A 45 41.49 19.37 4.97
N GLN A 46 42.49 20.09 5.50
CA GLN A 46 42.90 21.38 4.95
C GLN A 46 43.49 21.26 3.54
N SER A 47 44.24 20.19 3.29
CA SER A 47 44.84 19.88 1.99
C SER A 47 43.75 19.54 0.96
N LEU A 48 42.78 18.69 1.33
CA LEU A 48 41.64 18.32 0.49
C LEU A 48 40.73 19.51 0.21
N PHE A 49 40.46 20.34 1.23
CA PHE A 49 39.69 21.57 1.10
C PHE A 49 40.34 22.50 0.06
N THR A 50 41.64 22.78 0.22
CA THR A 50 42.37 23.64 -0.72
C THR A 50 42.37 23.07 -2.14
N LEU A 51 42.49 21.75 -2.28
CA LEU A 51 42.44 21.06 -3.57
C LEU A 51 41.08 21.21 -4.26
N GLU A 52 39.98 20.91 -3.57
CA GLU A 52 38.62 21.03 -4.13
C GLU A 52 38.29 22.47 -4.53
N HIS A 53 38.62 23.42 -3.67
CA HIS A 53 38.44 24.84 -3.95
C HIS A 53 39.20 25.29 -5.19
N LYS A 54 40.43 24.78 -5.37
CA LYS A 54 41.22 25.09 -6.56
C LYS A 54 40.62 24.46 -7.81
N VAL A 55 40.05 23.25 -7.72
CA VAL A 55 39.41 22.60 -8.87
C VAL A 55 38.15 23.36 -9.33
N TRP A 56 37.31 23.83 -8.40
CA TRP A 56 36.17 24.69 -8.74
C TRP A 56 36.59 25.96 -9.49
N GLN A 57 37.71 26.58 -9.10
CA GLN A 57 38.28 27.73 -9.81
C GLN A 57 38.77 27.35 -11.21
N LEU A 58 39.53 26.26 -11.33
CA LEU A 58 40.09 25.78 -12.59
C LEU A 58 39.03 25.45 -13.63
N LEU A 59 37.92 24.83 -13.23
CA LEU A 59 36.79 24.55 -14.11
C LEU A 59 36.14 25.83 -14.67
N GLY A 60 36.32 26.98 -14.00
CA GLY A 60 35.80 28.27 -14.41
C GLY A 60 36.78 29.16 -15.19
N GLU A 61 38.04 28.74 -15.40
CA GLU A 61 39.10 29.51 -16.10
C GLU A 61 39.26 29.03 -17.57
N ASP A 62 39.35 29.95 -18.55
CA ASP A 62 39.52 29.59 -19.98
C ASP A 62 40.96 29.12 -20.20
N SER A 63 41.20 27.82 -20.09
CA SER A 63 42.55 27.27 -20.04
C SER A 63 42.67 26.00 -20.90
N ARG A 64 42.47 26.18 -22.20
CA ARG A 64 42.49 25.12 -23.24
C ARG A 64 43.78 24.29 -23.32
N GLU A 65 44.82 24.65 -22.57
CA GLU A 65 46.17 24.10 -22.66
C GLU A 65 46.37 22.77 -21.90
N TRP A 66 45.50 22.40 -20.94
CA TRP A 66 45.70 21.18 -20.13
C TRP A 66 44.79 19.98 -20.48
N PHE A 67 43.75 20.17 -21.28
CA PHE A 67 42.72 19.14 -21.49
C PHE A 67 43.14 17.99 -22.41
N ASN A 68 44.20 18.16 -23.20
CA ASN A 68 44.73 17.12 -24.09
C ASN A 68 45.70 16.15 -23.39
N ASP A 69 46.05 16.42 -22.14
CA ASP A 69 46.96 15.57 -21.36
C ASP A 69 46.16 14.54 -20.55
N SER A 70 46.49 13.26 -20.74
CA SER A 70 45.85 12.13 -20.05
C SER A 70 45.93 12.22 -18.54
N ASN A 71 46.98 12.84 -17.99
CA ASN A 71 47.19 12.96 -16.55
C ASN A 71 46.12 13.82 -15.88
N TYR A 72 45.64 14.86 -16.56
CA TYR A 72 44.55 15.69 -16.07
C TYR A 72 43.26 14.89 -16.09
N SER A 73 42.93 14.23 -17.20
CA SER A 73 41.72 13.40 -17.28
C SER A 73 41.68 12.33 -16.18
N GLU A 74 42.79 11.63 -15.95
CA GLU A 74 42.90 10.63 -14.88
C GLU A 74 42.74 11.25 -13.49
N PHE A 75 43.35 12.42 -13.25
CA PHE A 75 43.22 13.15 -11.99
C PHE A 75 41.77 13.56 -11.72
N PHE A 76 41.10 14.22 -12.68
CA PHE A 76 39.72 14.68 -12.50
C PHE A 76 38.76 13.50 -12.28
N GLN A 77 38.92 12.41 -13.02
CA GLN A 77 38.12 11.20 -12.85
C GLN A 77 38.37 10.54 -11.48
N THR A 78 39.63 10.45 -11.07
CA THR A 78 40.01 9.86 -9.77
C THR A 78 39.47 10.69 -8.61
N LEU A 79 39.66 12.02 -8.64
CA LEU A 79 39.17 12.91 -7.60
C LEU A 79 37.64 12.92 -7.54
N GLY A 80 36.96 12.98 -8.68
CA GLY A 80 35.49 12.90 -8.70
C GLY A 80 34.95 11.56 -8.20
N SER A 81 35.63 10.44 -8.51
CA SER A 81 35.28 9.12 -7.94
C SER A 81 35.55 9.07 -6.43
N PHE A 82 36.65 9.64 -5.97
CA PHE A 82 36.97 9.79 -4.55
C PHE A 82 35.88 10.59 -3.83
N ASN A 83 35.46 11.73 -4.38
CA ASN A 83 34.37 12.55 -3.84
C ASN A 83 33.05 11.76 -3.75
N LYS A 84 32.71 11.00 -4.79
CA LYS A 84 31.54 10.14 -4.77
C LYS A 84 31.62 9.10 -3.65
N ASN A 85 32.76 8.43 -3.49
CA ASN A 85 32.96 7.46 -2.41
C ASN A 85 32.88 8.11 -1.03
N MET A 86 33.41 9.32 -0.85
CA MET A 86 33.28 10.07 0.40
C MET A 86 31.82 10.36 0.76
N ILE A 87 30.96 10.64 -0.21
CA ILE A 87 29.53 10.92 0.03
C ILE A 87 28.81 9.70 0.60
N PHE A 88 29.13 8.48 0.12
CA PHE A 88 28.38 7.27 0.47
C PHE A 88 29.03 6.39 1.57
N ASN A 89 30.34 6.53 1.81
CA ASN A 89 31.08 5.78 2.84
C ASN A 89 31.30 6.65 4.09
N GLN A 90 30.21 6.94 4.79
CA GLN A 90 30.14 7.96 5.85
C GLN A 90 30.56 7.51 7.25
N ASP A 91 30.81 6.21 7.47
CA ASP A 91 31.05 5.68 8.82
C ASP A 91 32.20 6.44 9.51
N ASN A 92 31.86 7.22 10.53
CA ASN A 92 32.76 8.05 11.35
C ASN A 92 33.24 9.39 10.74
N ILE A 93 32.64 9.89 9.65
CA ILE A 93 32.91 11.25 9.13
C ILE A 93 31.73 12.16 9.51
N LYS A 94 32.03 13.37 10.01
CA LYS A 94 30.98 14.36 10.29
C LYS A 94 30.44 14.96 8.99
N ASP A 95 29.12 15.00 8.84
CA ASP A 95 28.43 15.59 7.67
C ASP A 95 28.96 16.99 7.30
N GLU A 96 29.24 17.84 8.30
CA GLU A 96 29.76 19.19 8.13
C GLU A 96 31.10 19.22 7.35
N ILE A 97 31.95 18.21 7.55
CA ILE A 97 33.24 18.09 6.86
C ILE A 97 33.00 17.85 5.37
N ILE A 98 32.18 16.83 5.04
CA ILE A 98 31.88 16.46 3.65
C ILE A 98 31.20 17.63 2.92
N ILE A 99 30.23 18.26 3.57
CA ILE A 99 29.53 19.44 3.03
C ILE A 99 30.53 20.57 2.73
N SER A 100 31.45 20.86 3.65
CA SER A 100 32.42 21.94 3.46
C SER A 100 33.43 21.68 2.35
N LEU A 101 33.78 20.41 2.09
CA LEU A 101 34.73 20.03 1.04
C LEU A 101 34.13 20.13 -0.36
N LEU A 102 32.87 19.75 -0.53
CA LEU A 102 32.24 19.59 -1.84
C LEU A 102 31.47 20.82 -2.32
N MET A 103 31.24 21.80 -1.43
CA MET A 103 30.54 23.03 -1.77
C MET A 103 31.47 24.05 -2.45
N PRO A 104 31.03 24.72 -3.53
CA PRO A 104 31.78 25.82 -4.13
C PRO A 104 31.78 27.06 -3.22
N ASP A 105 32.82 27.90 -3.32
CA ASP A 105 32.97 29.13 -2.50
C ASP A 105 31.91 30.17 -2.80
N THR A 106 31.74 30.44 -4.10
CA THR A 106 31.00 31.59 -4.60
C THR A 106 30.14 31.21 -5.78
N ILE A 107 29.05 31.96 -5.96
CA ILE A 107 28.21 31.83 -7.15
C ILE A 107 28.95 32.20 -8.43
N ASP A 108 29.95 33.10 -8.35
CA ASP A 108 30.71 33.55 -9.50
C ASP A 108 31.55 32.42 -10.13
N GLN A 109 32.07 31.49 -9.32
CA GLN A 109 32.76 30.29 -9.83
C GLN A 109 31.81 29.44 -10.68
N ILE A 110 30.62 29.15 -10.17
CA ILE A 110 29.58 28.39 -10.88
C ILE A 110 29.16 29.10 -12.17
N ASN A 111 28.91 30.41 -12.10
CA ASN A 111 28.51 31.21 -13.25
C ASN A 111 29.59 31.23 -14.35
N SER A 112 30.87 31.25 -13.96
CA SER A 112 31.97 31.17 -14.91
C SER A 112 31.98 29.83 -15.64
N ILE A 113 31.79 28.72 -14.91
CA ILE A 113 31.70 27.36 -15.49
C ILE A 113 30.54 27.29 -16.49
N PHE A 114 29.33 27.72 -16.09
CA PHE A 114 28.18 27.69 -17.00
C PHE A 114 28.41 28.52 -18.26
N LYS A 115 28.99 29.72 -18.12
CA LYS A 115 29.31 30.59 -19.25
C LYS A 115 30.30 29.93 -20.20
N GLN A 116 31.29 29.20 -19.71
CA GLN A 116 32.20 28.44 -20.57
C GLN A 116 31.49 27.33 -21.34
N ILE A 117 30.65 26.54 -20.66
CA ILE A 117 29.89 25.46 -21.29
C ILE A 117 28.97 26.03 -22.39
N GLU A 118 28.31 27.15 -22.12
CA GLU A 118 27.44 27.83 -23.09
C GLU A 118 28.25 28.32 -24.31
N GLN A 119 29.40 28.95 -24.09
CA GLN A 119 30.26 29.53 -25.13
C GLN A 119 31.08 28.50 -25.92
N SER A 120 31.26 27.28 -25.40
CA SER A 120 32.04 26.25 -26.09
C SER A 120 31.37 25.83 -27.40
N ILE A 121 32.14 25.91 -28.49
CA ILE A 121 31.74 25.54 -29.85
C ILE A 121 31.96 24.03 -30.09
N ASP A 122 32.82 23.40 -29.29
CA ASP A 122 33.07 21.96 -29.34
C ASP A 122 32.09 21.23 -28.42
N ASP A 123 31.14 20.50 -29.02
CA ASP A 123 30.16 19.71 -28.28
C ASP A 123 30.80 18.57 -27.45
N ASN A 124 32.06 18.20 -27.73
CA ASN A 124 32.82 17.19 -26.99
C ASN A 124 33.96 17.77 -26.14
N ASP A 125 33.89 19.06 -25.81
CA ASP A 125 34.85 19.70 -24.92
C ASP A 125 34.99 18.93 -23.58
N PRO A 126 36.19 18.39 -23.25
CA PRO A 126 36.42 17.62 -22.04
C PRO A 126 36.07 18.38 -20.75
N VAL A 127 36.17 19.72 -20.75
CA VAL A 127 35.76 20.58 -19.63
C VAL A 127 34.33 20.28 -19.22
N ILE A 128 33.44 20.08 -20.18
CA ILE A 128 32.03 19.83 -19.93
C ILE A 128 31.85 18.49 -19.20
N THR A 129 32.64 17.47 -19.57
CA THR A 129 32.62 16.16 -18.91
C THR A 129 33.14 16.26 -17.48
N PHE A 130 34.22 17.01 -17.25
CA PHE A 130 34.74 17.22 -15.90
C PHE A 130 33.78 18.06 -15.06
N ALA A 131 33.30 19.21 -15.54
CA ALA A 131 32.30 20.02 -14.85
C ALA A 131 31.06 19.20 -14.48
N SER A 132 30.60 18.32 -15.39
CA SER A 132 29.49 17.40 -15.11
C SER A 132 29.76 16.52 -13.89
N LEU A 133 30.98 16.01 -13.72
CA LEU A 133 31.33 15.14 -12.60
C LEU A 133 31.22 15.87 -11.24
N TRP A 134 31.62 17.15 -11.18
CA TRP A 134 31.46 17.97 -9.97
C TRP A 134 29.99 18.31 -9.69
N PHE A 135 29.22 18.69 -10.72
CA PHE A 135 27.79 18.93 -10.55
C PHE A 135 27.01 17.65 -10.18
N ASP A 136 27.40 16.49 -10.70
CA ASP A 136 26.82 15.19 -10.35
C ASP A 136 27.14 14.85 -8.88
N ASN A 137 28.38 15.05 -8.42
CA ASN A 137 28.76 14.87 -7.01
C ASN A 137 28.07 15.85 -6.06
N LEU A 138 27.90 17.11 -6.49
CA LEU A 138 27.10 18.09 -5.76
C LEU A 138 25.63 17.64 -5.67
N SER A 139 25.10 17.04 -6.73
CA SER A 139 23.75 16.49 -6.76
C SER A 139 23.59 15.29 -5.82
N PHE A 140 24.57 14.37 -5.79
CA PHE A 140 24.63 13.30 -4.78
C PHE A 140 24.70 13.85 -3.35
N SER A 141 25.46 14.93 -3.14
CA SER A 141 25.56 15.59 -1.83
C SER A 141 24.23 16.21 -1.40
N ILE A 142 23.52 16.90 -2.30
CA ILE A 142 22.16 17.40 -2.03
C ILE A 142 21.20 16.24 -1.73
N HIS A 143 21.41 15.08 -2.35
CA HIS A 143 20.58 13.91 -2.10
C HIS A 143 20.73 13.38 -0.68
N GLU A 144 21.96 13.18 -0.22
CA GLU A 144 22.26 12.71 1.15
C GLU A 144 22.03 13.81 2.21
N TYR A 145 22.20 15.09 1.84
CA TYR A 145 22.08 16.25 2.72
C TYR A 145 21.05 17.27 2.20
N PRO A 146 19.73 17.02 2.37
CA PRO A 146 18.67 17.87 1.82
C PRO A 146 18.72 19.33 2.29
N GLN A 147 19.33 19.61 3.45
CA GLN A 147 19.53 20.98 3.95
C GLN A 147 20.32 21.88 2.99
N LEU A 148 21.15 21.29 2.12
CA LEU A 148 21.92 22.02 1.12
C LEU A 148 21.03 22.72 0.09
N GLY A 149 19.82 22.22 -0.15
CA GLY A 149 18.86 22.85 -1.05
C GLY A 149 18.42 24.26 -0.62
N HIS A 150 18.63 24.62 0.66
CA HIS A 150 18.36 25.97 1.16
C HIS A 150 19.57 26.92 1.08
N SER A 151 20.73 26.43 0.63
CA SER A 151 21.92 27.27 0.44
C SER A 151 21.69 28.28 -0.68
N PRO A 152 22.04 29.56 -0.49
CA PRO A 152 21.92 30.59 -1.54
C PRO A 152 22.61 30.20 -2.86
N ILE A 153 23.75 29.53 -2.76
CA ILE A 153 24.54 29.10 -3.92
C ILE A 153 23.77 28.04 -4.73
N ILE A 154 23.19 27.05 -4.05
CA ILE A 154 22.42 25.96 -4.69
C ILE A 154 21.11 26.49 -5.29
N ILE A 155 20.45 27.42 -4.62
CA ILE A 155 19.22 28.07 -5.12
C ILE A 155 19.53 28.82 -6.43
N GLN A 156 20.56 29.67 -6.43
CA GLN A 156 20.94 30.46 -7.60
C GLN A 156 21.45 29.59 -8.75
N MET A 157 22.23 28.54 -8.46
CA MET A 157 22.66 27.56 -9.45
C MET A 157 21.46 26.91 -10.15
N ASN A 158 20.46 26.43 -9.40
CA ASN A 158 19.30 25.75 -9.99
C ASN A 158 18.33 26.74 -10.69
N GLN A 159 18.28 28.00 -10.28
CA GLN A 159 17.62 29.07 -11.03
C GLN A 159 18.28 29.24 -12.41
N TYR A 160 19.61 29.32 -12.44
CA TYR A 160 20.36 29.43 -13.69
C TYR A 160 20.14 28.21 -14.60
N VAL A 161 20.29 26.99 -14.06
CA VAL A 161 20.06 25.73 -14.81
C VAL A 161 18.66 25.71 -15.43
N THR A 162 17.65 26.17 -14.71
CA THR A 162 16.28 26.19 -15.24
C THR A 162 16.11 27.20 -16.37
N GLY A 163 16.56 28.44 -16.16
CA GLY A 163 16.42 29.51 -17.14
C GLY A 163 17.25 29.31 -18.40
N HIS A 164 18.51 28.92 -18.25
CA HIS A 164 19.50 28.89 -19.33
C HIS A 164 19.75 27.50 -19.91
N CYS A 165 19.47 26.41 -19.17
CA CYS A 165 19.58 25.05 -19.70
C CYS A 165 18.21 24.47 -20.04
N ILE A 166 17.33 24.22 -19.06
CA ILE A 166 16.07 23.47 -19.29
C ILE A 166 15.09 24.22 -20.20
N LEU A 167 14.93 25.54 -20.02
CA LEU A 167 14.03 26.35 -20.83
C LEU A 167 14.67 26.84 -22.15
N SER A 168 15.88 26.41 -22.47
CA SER A 168 16.57 26.79 -23.70
C SER A 168 16.08 26.03 -24.93
N GLU A 169 16.22 26.65 -26.10
CA GLU A 169 15.98 25.98 -27.40
C GLU A 169 16.97 24.82 -27.62
N GLN A 170 18.18 24.90 -27.06
CA GLN A 170 19.18 23.83 -27.16
C GLN A 170 18.71 22.55 -26.47
N PHE A 171 18.18 22.66 -25.25
CA PHE A 171 17.61 21.52 -24.53
C PHE A 171 16.43 20.90 -25.30
N LYS A 172 15.55 21.74 -25.85
CA LYS A 172 14.41 21.28 -26.67
C LYS A 172 14.86 20.55 -27.93
N PHE A 173 15.92 21.04 -28.58
CA PHE A 173 16.54 20.37 -29.74
C PHE A 173 17.07 18.98 -29.35
N TYR A 174 17.86 18.88 -28.27
CA TYR A 174 18.41 17.60 -27.80
C TYR A 174 17.32 16.63 -27.32
N LEU A 175 16.29 17.12 -26.63
CA LEU A 175 15.11 16.33 -26.24
C LEU A 175 14.41 15.79 -27.50
N GLY A 176 14.31 16.61 -28.56
CA GLY A 176 13.77 16.21 -29.84
C GLY A 176 14.50 15.06 -30.52
N GLN A 177 15.82 14.97 -30.37
CA GLN A 177 16.64 13.88 -30.92
C GLN A 177 16.39 12.53 -30.22
N LEU A 178 16.11 12.54 -28.90
CA LEU A 178 15.79 11.32 -28.14
C LEU A 178 14.47 10.65 -28.57
N ARG A 179 13.65 11.30 -29.40
CA ARG A 179 12.44 10.70 -29.99
C ARG A 179 12.75 9.73 -31.13
N GLN A 180 13.95 9.78 -31.69
CA GLN A 180 14.33 8.91 -32.80
C GLN A 180 14.63 7.49 -32.29
N SER A 181 14.28 6.48 -33.09
CA SER A 181 14.67 5.08 -32.85
C SER A 181 14.97 4.42 -34.21
N PRO A 182 16.16 3.84 -34.42
CA PRO A 182 17.26 3.67 -33.46
C PRO A 182 18.08 4.95 -33.23
N LEU A 183 18.65 5.10 -32.02
CA LEU A 183 19.54 6.21 -31.69
C LEU A 183 20.98 5.89 -32.13
N LEU A 184 21.66 6.86 -32.73
CA LEU A 184 23.07 6.75 -33.09
C LEU A 184 23.94 7.06 -31.85
N GLN A 185 25.00 6.28 -31.62
CA GLN A 185 25.95 6.55 -30.51
C GLN A 185 26.60 7.93 -30.60
N SER A 186 26.74 8.48 -31.81
CA SER A 186 27.28 9.83 -32.04
C SER A 186 26.39 10.97 -31.51
N LEU A 187 25.20 10.68 -30.98
CA LEU A 187 24.31 11.65 -30.37
C LEU A 187 24.73 12.05 -28.96
N PHE A 188 25.51 11.24 -28.23
CA PHE A 188 25.82 11.54 -26.83
C PHE A 188 27.12 12.32 -26.68
N THR A 189 27.14 13.56 -27.19
CA THR A 189 28.26 14.48 -26.98
C THR A 189 28.35 14.94 -25.52
N ALA A 190 29.50 15.45 -25.09
CA ALA A 190 29.70 15.94 -23.72
C ALA A 190 28.68 17.04 -23.36
N LYS A 191 28.44 17.98 -24.27
CA LYS A 191 27.45 19.06 -24.14
C LYS A 191 26.03 18.51 -24.07
N GLN A 192 25.67 17.56 -24.92
CA GLN A 192 24.35 16.95 -24.88
C GLN A 192 24.11 16.18 -23.58
N LEU A 193 25.10 15.44 -23.08
CA LEU A 193 25.02 14.76 -21.78
C LEU A 193 24.85 15.75 -20.63
N PHE A 194 25.58 16.87 -20.65
CA PHE A 194 25.40 17.90 -19.63
C PHE A 194 23.96 18.42 -19.58
N TYR A 195 23.38 18.74 -20.74
CA TYR A 195 22.00 19.23 -20.83
C TYR A 195 20.97 18.16 -20.48
N MET A 196 21.16 16.90 -20.89
CA MET A 196 20.15 15.84 -20.77
C MET A 196 20.30 14.95 -19.53
N ARG A 197 21.46 14.97 -18.87
CA ARG A 197 21.76 14.19 -17.66
C ARG A 197 22.04 15.09 -16.47
N THR A 198 23.11 15.88 -16.52
CA THR A 198 23.62 16.66 -15.37
C THR A 198 22.63 17.73 -14.91
N CYS A 199 22.08 18.53 -15.84
CA CYS A 199 21.12 19.58 -15.53
C CYS A 199 19.80 19.03 -14.94
N PRO A 200 19.15 18.01 -15.54
CA PRO A 200 18.00 17.33 -14.94
C PRO A 200 18.32 16.68 -13.60
N PHE A 201 19.52 16.11 -13.42
CA PHE A 201 19.93 15.50 -12.15
C PHE A 201 20.01 16.53 -11.02
N SER A 202 20.64 17.68 -11.27
CA SER A 202 20.70 18.78 -10.29
C SER A 202 19.29 19.23 -9.86
N LEU A 203 18.39 19.44 -10.82
CA LEU A 203 17.02 19.84 -10.51
C LEU A 203 16.20 18.74 -9.85
N HIS A 204 16.45 17.48 -10.24
CA HIS A 204 15.83 16.31 -9.64
C HIS A 204 16.05 16.34 -8.12
N VAL A 205 17.28 16.37 -7.64
CA VAL A 205 17.57 16.38 -6.20
C VAL A 205 17.19 17.69 -5.53
N TYR A 206 17.33 18.82 -6.23
CA TYR A 206 17.01 20.13 -5.71
C TYR A 206 15.52 20.28 -5.40
N PHE A 207 14.61 19.91 -6.30
CA PHE A 207 13.17 20.04 -6.01
C PHE A 207 12.68 19.11 -4.90
N HIS A 208 13.32 17.95 -4.72
CA HIS A 208 13.02 17.08 -3.58
C HIS A 208 13.43 17.68 -2.23
N SER A 209 14.45 18.56 -2.20
CA SER A 209 14.81 19.31 -0.99
C SER A 209 13.68 20.24 -0.50
N ASN A 210 12.70 20.55 -1.36
CA ASN A 210 11.62 21.53 -1.14
C ASN A 210 12.18 22.94 -0.95
N PRO A 211 12.67 23.58 -2.03
CA PRO A 211 13.33 24.88 -1.95
C PRO A 211 12.38 25.97 -1.45
N SER A 212 12.92 26.89 -0.64
CA SER A 212 12.17 28.00 -0.05
C SER A 212 11.81 29.10 -1.06
N SER A 213 12.61 29.22 -2.12
CA SER A 213 12.47 30.25 -3.15
C SER A 213 12.85 29.68 -4.51
N PHE A 214 11.99 29.91 -5.50
CA PHE A 214 12.26 29.55 -6.88
C PHE A 214 11.40 30.41 -7.81
N ASP A 215 12.02 30.93 -8.87
CA ASP A 215 11.41 31.99 -9.68
C ASP A 215 10.45 31.44 -10.73
N TYR A 216 10.62 30.17 -11.11
CA TYR A 216 9.80 29.51 -12.12
C TYR A 216 8.67 28.71 -11.50
N THR A 217 7.57 28.55 -12.23
CA THR A 217 6.49 27.67 -11.80
C THR A 217 6.60 26.28 -12.46
N PRO A 218 6.11 25.22 -11.80
CA PRO A 218 5.97 23.90 -12.42
C PRO A 218 5.26 23.96 -13.76
N ASP A 219 4.22 24.78 -13.86
CA ASP A 219 3.37 24.88 -15.05
C ASP A 219 4.16 25.41 -16.25
N GLN A 220 5.03 26.41 -16.03
CA GLN A 220 5.90 26.96 -17.07
C GLN A 220 6.86 25.89 -17.61
N ILE A 221 7.47 25.11 -16.71
CA ILE A 221 8.41 24.07 -17.11
C ILE A 221 7.68 22.92 -17.82
N LEU A 222 6.58 22.42 -17.25
CA LEU A 222 5.79 21.34 -17.81
C LEU A 222 5.16 21.69 -19.16
N GLN A 223 4.75 22.95 -19.38
CA GLN A 223 4.27 23.41 -20.69
C GLN A 223 5.36 23.33 -21.77
N ASN A 224 6.63 23.53 -21.41
CA ASN A 224 7.73 23.48 -22.36
C ASN A 224 8.19 22.04 -22.67
N ILE A 225 8.28 21.17 -21.65
CA ILE A 225 8.92 19.85 -21.79
C ILE A 225 7.97 18.66 -21.70
N GLY A 226 6.77 18.83 -21.13
CA GLY A 226 5.93 17.71 -20.68
C GLY A 226 5.47 16.78 -21.80
N ASN A 227 5.01 17.34 -22.92
CA ASN A 227 4.55 16.54 -24.07
C ASN A 227 5.70 15.78 -24.74
N ASP A 228 6.86 16.42 -24.90
CA ASP A 228 8.04 15.79 -25.50
C ASP A 228 8.55 14.66 -24.60
N TYR A 229 8.58 14.87 -23.27
CA TYR A 229 8.92 13.83 -22.29
C TYR A 229 7.99 12.60 -22.40
N LEU A 230 6.67 12.81 -22.42
CA LEU A 230 5.71 11.70 -22.50
C LEU A 230 5.92 10.87 -23.78
N GLN A 231 6.15 11.51 -24.93
CA GLN A 231 6.45 10.83 -26.18
C GLN A 231 7.74 10.02 -26.10
N ILE A 232 8.81 10.59 -25.53
CA ILE A 232 10.10 9.90 -25.38
C ILE A 232 9.95 8.65 -24.52
N ILE A 233 9.27 8.77 -23.37
CA ILE A 233 9.03 7.64 -22.47
C ILE A 233 8.22 6.55 -23.18
N GLN A 234 7.18 6.93 -23.92
CA GLN A 234 6.36 5.99 -24.66
C GLN A 234 7.15 5.26 -25.76
N ILE A 235 8.10 5.92 -26.43
CA ILE A 235 8.92 5.30 -27.47
C ILE A 235 10.05 4.46 -26.86
N GLN A 236 10.83 5.04 -25.95
CA GLN A 236 12.06 4.44 -25.44
C GLN A 236 11.81 3.29 -24.46
N SER A 237 10.64 3.24 -23.81
CA SER A 237 10.27 2.10 -22.94
C SER A 237 10.14 0.77 -23.71
N TYR A 238 9.94 0.80 -25.03
CA TYR A 238 9.91 -0.42 -25.86
C TYR A 238 11.27 -0.76 -26.49
N THR A 239 12.31 0.05 -26.26
CA THR A 239 13.65 -0.10 -26.84
C THR A 239 14.74 -0.29 -25.78
N ILE A 240 14.37 -0.64 -24.55
CA ILE A 240 15.28 -0.72 -23.39
C ILE A 240 16.48 -1.63 -23.65
N GLU A 241 16.29 -2.71 -24.40
CA GLU A 241 17.36 -3.65 -24.80
C GLU A 241 18.48 -2.99 -25.60
N LEU A 242 18.19 -1.87 -26.27
CA LEU A 242 19.11 -1.11 -27.11
C LEU A 242 19.73 0.09 -26.38
N TRP A 243 19.44 0.29 -25.10
CA TRP A 243 19.95 1.45 -24.36
C TRP A 243 21.46 1.34 -24.14
N SER A 244 22.18 2.38 -24.56
CA SER A 244 23.58 2.57 -24.15
C SER A 244 23.65 3.06 -22.70
N THR A 245 24.86 3.07 -22.13
CA THR A 245 25.14 3.62 -20.79
C THR A 245 24.74 5.10 -20.68
N GLU A 246 24.94 5.85 -21.76
CA GLU A 246 24.61 7.26 -21.89
C GLU A 246 23.10 7.46 -21.91
N LEU A 247 22.38 6.71 -22.77
CA LEU A 247 20.92 6.80 -22.85
C LEU A 247 20.27 6.42 -21.52
N LEU A 248 20.73 5.33 -20.89
CA LEU A 248 20.28 4.93 -19.56
C LEU A 248 20.43 6.09 -18.57
N SER A 249 21.58 6.76 -18.57
CA SER A 249 21.82 7.90 -17.67
C SER A 249 20.88 9.08 -17.95
N CYS A 250 20.63 9.43 -19.21
CA CYS A 250 19.69 10.48 -19.59
C CYS A 250 18.26 10.13 -19.18
N MET A 251 17.79 8.92 -19.49
CA MET A 251 16.45 8.47 -19.13
C MET A 251 16.24 8.43 -17.62
N THR A 252 17.25 7.97 -16.88
CA THR A 252 17.28 7.96 -15.41
C THR A 252 17.03 9.35 -14.84
N GLN A 253 17.80 10.35 -15.29
CA GLN A 253 17.71 11.70 -14.75
C GLN A 253 16.48 12.46 -15.26
N LEU A 254 16.00 12.20 -16.48
CA LEU A 254 14.74 12.75 -16.96
C LEU A 254 13.54 12.21 -16.18
N ILE A 255 13.49 10.90 -15.92
CA ILE A 255 12.41 10.30 -15.10
C ILE A 255 12.48 10.82 -13.66
N GLY A 256 13.68 10.88 -13.08
CA GLY A 256 13.91 11.48 -11.75
C GLY A 256 13.49 12.95 -11.69
N PHE A 257 13.83 13.74 -12.70
CA PHE A 257 13.41 15.14 -12.80
C PHE A 257 11.89 15.28 -12.88
N MET A 258 11.23 14.47 -13.69
CA MET A 258 9.77 14.47 -13.79
C MET A 258 9.10 14.01 -12.49
N ARG A 259 9.72 13.05 -11.78
CA ARG A 259 9.35 12.67 -10.41
C ARG A 259 9.53 13.84 -9.42
N ALA A 260 10.50 14.72 -9.60
CA ALA A 260 10.74 15.78 -8.64
C ALA A 260 9.57 16.78 -8.56
N PHE A 261 8.82 16.96 -9.65
CA PHE A 261 7.60 17.77 -9.66
C PHE A 261 6.50 17.22 -8.74
N LEU A 262 6.55 15.95 -8.36
CA LEU A 262 5.61 15.38 -7.39
C LEU A 262 5.72 16.06 -6.02
N TRP A 263 6.90 16.60 -5.70
CA TRP A 263 7.25 17.09 -4.38
C TRP A 263 7.30 18.62 -4.29
N TRP A 264 7.07 19.30 -5.41
CA TRP A 264 7.18 20.75 -5.50
C TRP A 264 6.07 21.44 -4.69
N ASN A 265 6.42 22.35 -3.78
CA ASN A 265 5.53 23.13 -2.89
C ASN A 265 4.75 22.27 -1.87
N GLY A 266 5.09 21.00 -1.69
CA GLY A 266 4.46 20.13 -0.70
C GLY A 266 2.99 19.73 -0.98
N GLU A 267 2.36 20.25 -2.03
CA GLU A 267 1.01 19.85 -2.45
C GLU A 267 1.07 18.66 -3.41
N MET A 268 0.65 17.50 -2.91
CA MET A 268 0.58 16.27 -3.71
C MET A 268 -0.56 16.30 -4.72
N GLY A 269 -0.34 15.69 -5.88
CA GLY A 269 -1.43 15.18 -6.71
C GLY A 269 -2.09 16.22 -7.63
N THR A 270 -2.12 17.50 -7.24
CA THR A 270 -2.80 18.56 -8.01
C THR A 270 -2.12 18.82 -9.35
N LYS A 271 -0.78 18.77 -9.37
CA LYS A 271 0.06 19.04 -10.54
C LYS A 271 0.10 17.88 -11.56
N PHE A 272 -0.33 16.67 -11.18
CA PHE A 272 -0.38 15.51 -12.07
C PHE A 272 -1.40 15.67 -13.19
N LYS A 273 -2.52 16.35 -12.91
CA LYS A 273 -3.53 16.63 -13.94
C LYS A 273 -2.99 17.52 -15.07
N ILE A 274 -1.87 18.19 -14.86
CA ILE A 274 -1.23 19.04 -15.86
C ILE A 274 -0.47 18.18 -16.87
N LEU A 275 0.36 17.24 -16.40
CA LEU A 275 1.11 16.34 -17.26
C LEU A 275 0.24 15.19 -17.80
N LEU A 276 -0.47 14.50 -16.90
CA LEU A 276 -1.31 13.34 -17.18
C LEU A 276 -2.78 13.79 -17.23
N SER A 277 -3.09 14.62 -18.22
CA SER A 277 -4.37 15.34 -18.33
C SER A 277 -5.57 14.46 -18.61
N THR A 278 -5.36 13.25 -19.16
CA THR A 278 -6.41 12.28 -19.44
C THR A 278 -6.06 10.93 -18.83
N GLU A 279 -7.09 10.17 -18.46
CA GLU A 279 -6.94 8.79 -17.97
C GLU A 279 -6.21 7.90 -18.98
N LYS A 280 -6.41 8.13 -20.28
CA LYS A 280 -5.67 7.42 -21.34
C LYS A 280 -4.16 7.65 -21.26
N ILE A 281 -3.72 8.91 -21.17
CA ILE A 281 -2.30 9.27 -21.05
C ILE A 281 -1.71 8.68 -19.76
N LEU A 282 -2.46 8.73 -18.66
CA LEU A 282 -2.06 8.12 -17.39
C LEU A 282 -1.81 6.60 -17.54
N CYS A 283 -2.73 5.87 -18.18
CA CYS A 283 -2.59 4.44 -18.40
C CYS A 283 -1.42 4.10 -19.33
N GLU A 284 -1.23 4.84 -20.42
CA GLU A 284 -0.08 4.67 -21.33
C GLU A 284 1.25 4.92 -20.61
N TYR A 285 1.31 5.95 -19.76
CA TYR A 285 2.50 6.24 -18.96
C TYR A 285 2.79 5.14 -17.92
N ILE A 286 1.76 4.64 -17.23
CA ILE A 286 1.92 3.52 -16.28
C ILE A 286 2.46 2.28 -17.01
N GLN A 287 1.96 1.97 -18.21
CA GLN A 287 2.47 0.85 -19.00
C GLN A 287 3.94 1.02 -19.38
N ALA A 288 4.33 2.20 -19.86
CA ALA A 288 5.72 2.50 -20.20
C ALA A 288 6.65 2.35 -18.97
N MET A 289 6.22 2.82 -17.81
CA MET A 289 6.95 2.64 -16.55
C MET A 289 7.08 1.16 -16.15
N ILE A 290 6.02 0.37 -16.31
CA ILE A 290 6.05 -1.06 -16.00
C ILE A 290 6.99 -1.81 -16.95
N HIS A 291 6.99 -1.48 -18.24
CA HIS A 291 7.95 -2.03 -19.20
C HIS A 291 9.40 -1.73 -18.81
N ILE A 292 9.68 -0.53 -18.28
CA ILE A 292 11.00 -0.20 -17.73
C ILE A 292 11.35 -1.09 -16.53
N THR A 293 10.42 -1.32 -15.61
CA THR A 293 10.68 -2.16 -14.42
C THR A 293 10.82 -3.65 -14.71
N ASP A 294 10.19 -4.16 -15.77
CA ASP A 294 10.21 -5.59 -16.13
C ASP A 294 11.57 -6.03 -16.70
N TYR A 295 12.42 -5.09 -17.11
CA TYR A 295 13.66 -5.42 -17.78
C TYR A 295 14.70 -6.08 -16.83
N GLU A 296 14.93 -7.38 -17.01
CA GLU A 296 15.69 -8.21 -16.07
C GLU A 296 17.14 -7.77 -15.84
N ALA A 297 17.81 -7.25 -16.88
CA ALA A 297 19.23 -6.89 -16.78
C ALA A 297 19.48 -5.72 -15.82
N GLN A 298 18.48 -4.87 -15.57
CA GLN A 298 18.57 -3.78 -14.60
C GLN A 298 18.46 -4.31 -13.16
N CYS A 299 17.60 -5.30 -12.91
CA CYS A 299 17.41 -5.88 -11.56
C CYS A 299 18.71 -6.52 -11.02
N GLY A 300 19.56 -7.07 -11.89
CA GLY A 300 20.84 -7.69 -11.50
C GLY A 300 21.96 -6.71 -11.10
N ARG A 301 21.78 -5.40 -11.34
CA ARG A 301 22.79 -4.35 -11.07
C ARG A 301 22.37 -3.37 -9.99
N ILE A 302 21.31 -3.67 -9.26
CA ILE A 302 20.83 -2.81 -8.17
C ILE A 302 21.79 -2.88 -7.00
N MET A 303 22.24 -1.70 -6.54
CA MET A 303 23.14 -1.53 -5.40
C MET A 303 22.33 -1.21 -4.14
N SER A 304 22.92 -1.44 -2.97
CA SER A 304 22.31 -1.09 -1.67
C SER A 304 22.14 0.42 -1.49
N GLN A 305 23.01 1.22 -2.13
CA GLN A 305 23.05 2.68 -2.04
C GLN A 305 22.66 3.32 -3.39
N TRP A 306 22.26 4.60 -3.33
CA TRP A 306 21.78 5.38 -4.47
C TRP A 306 22.95 5.91 -5.33
N ILE A 307 23.72 4.98 -5.93
CA ILE A 307 25.03 5.30 -6.56
C ILE A 307 24.99 5.21 -8.09
N ASN A 308 24.42 4.15 -8.65
CA ASN A 308 24.42 3.88 -10.09
C ASN A 308 23.06 4.17 -10.73
N ASN A 309 23.08 4.37 -12.06
CA ASN A 309 21.90 4.75 -12.82
C ASN A 309 20.77 3.72 -12.72
N GLU A 310 21.06 2.42 -12.71
CA GLU A 310 20.04 1.38 -12.58
C GLU A 310 19.26 1.48 -11.26
N THR A 311 19.94 1.71 -10.14
CA THR A 311 19.29 1.89 -8.83
C THR A 311 18.48 3.17 -8.80
N ILE A 312 19.01 4.27 -9.34
CA ILE A 312 18.33 5.57 -9.38
C ILE A 312 17.07 5.50 -10.26
N LEU A 313 17.16 4.82 -11.41
CA LEU A 313 16.05 4.64 -12.33
C LEU A 313 14.94 3.83 -11.67
N LEU A 314 15.27 2.66 -11.12
CA LEU A 314 14.29 1.79 -10.49
C LEU A 314 13.64 2.47 -9.28
N ASP A 315 14.41 3.15 -8.44
CA ASP A 315 13.90 3.97 -7.34
C ASP A 315 12.92 5.03 -7.83
N SER A 316 13.30 5.77 -8.88
CA SER A 316 12.45 6.83 -9.46
C SER A 316 11.15 6.29 -10.03
N VAL A 317 11.21 5.19 -10.79
CA VAL A 317 10.02 4.58 -11.41
C VAL A 317 9.09 3.99 -10.36
N ILE A 318 9.61 3.22 -9.40
CA ILE A 318 8.81 2.56 -8.36
C ILE A 318 8.15 3.59 -7.44
N ILE A 319 8.87 4.64 -7.05
CA ILE A 319 8.28 5.71 -6.23
C ILE A 319 7.19 6.46 -7.01
N PHE A 320 7.40 6.71 -8.30
CA PHE A 320 6.38 7.32 -9.15
C PHE A 320 5.12 6.44 -9.24
N LEU A 321 5.27 5.15 -9.53
CA LEU A 321 4.15 4.20 -9.61
C LEU A 321 3.41 4.07 -8.27
N LYS A 322 4.13 3.98 -7.16
CA LYS A 322 3.56 3.99 -5.80
C LYS A 322 2.72 5.23 -5.56
N HIS A 323 3.23 6.39 -5.95
CA HIS A 323 2.49 7.63 -5.79
C HIS A 323 1.21 7.65 -6.62
N ILE A 324 1.26 7.21 -7.88
CA ILE A 324 0.07 7.08 -8.72
C ILE A 324 -0.96 6.18 -8.04
N ALA A 325 -0.56 4.99 -7.58
CA ALA A 325 -1.45 4.02 -6.92
C ALA A 325 -2.12 4.58 -5.64
N GLN A 326 -1.41 5.45 -4.90
CA GLN A 326 -1.89 6.03 -3.64
C GLN A 326 -2.72 7.32 -3.80
N THR A 327 -2.64 7.98 -4.96
CA THR A 327 -3.26 9.30 -5.16
C THR A 327 -4.28 9.35 -6.28
N GLN A 328 -4.14 8.51 -7.30
CA GLN A 328 -5.07 8.42 -8.41
C GLN A 328 -6.03 7.27 -8.16
N ASN A 329 -7.32 7.47 -8.45
CA ASN A 329 -8.33 6.41 -8.35
C ASN A 329 -8.23 5.42 -9.53
N ILE A 330 -7.02 4.85 -9.74
CA ILE A 330 -6.66 4.04 -10.92
C ILE A 330 -6.15 2.63 -10.55
N ASN A 331 -6.31 2.22 -9.29
CA ASN A 331 -5.89 0.88 -8.82
C ASN A 331 -6.53 -0.25 -9.61
N TRP A 332 -7.70 -0.03 -10.22
CA TRP A 332 -8.33 -0.97 -11.14
C TRP A 332 -7.42 -1.30 -12.34
N PHE A 333 -6.67 -0.32 -12.86
CA PHE A 333 -5.78 -0.50 -14.00
C PHE A 333 -4.54 -1.29 -13.60
N PHE A 334 -3.94 -0.94 -12.46
CA PHE A 334 -2.83 -1.72 -11.88
C PHE A 334 -3.23 -3.20 -11.71
N ARG A 335 -4.45 -3.47 -11.22
CA ARG A 335 -5.00 -4.83 -11.10
C ARG A 335 -5.30 -5.51 -12.43
N SER A 336 -5.53 -4.74 -13.50
CA SER A 336 -5.77 -5.29 -14.84
C SER A 336 -4.48 -5.83 -15.50
N ILE A 337 -3.30 -5.43 -15.00
CA ILE A 337 -2.00 -5.87 -15.50
C ILE A 337 -1.58 -7.14 -14.75
N ASN A 338 -1.90 -8.30 -15.33
CA ASN A 338 -1.72 -9.61 -14.69
C ASN A 338 -0.27 -9.92 -14.24
N GLN A 339 0.73 -9.43 -14.96
CA GLN A 339 2.15 -9.69 -14.68
C GLN A 339 2.73 -8.77 -13.59
N LEU A 340 2.04 -7.66 -13.26
CA LEU A 340 2.58 -6.63 -12.37
C LEU A 340 2.90 -7.14 -10.96
N PRO A 341 2.05 -7.97 -10.31
CA PRO A 341 2.40 -8.53 -9.01
C PRO A 341 3.69 -9.36 -9.03
N ASP A 342 3.91 -10.15 -10.07
CA ASP A 342 5.10 -11.01 -10.19
C ASP A 342 6.36 -10.17 -10.40
N ILE A 343 6.28 -9.11 -11.24
CA ILE A 343 7.38 -8.15 -11.46
C ILE A 343 7.76 -7.45 -10.15
N LEU A 344 6.77 -6.93 -9.42
CA LEU A 344 7.00 -6.23 -8.15
C LEU A 344 7.52 -7.16 -7.06
N LEU A 345 7.05 -8.42 -7.02
CA LEU A 345 7.56 -9.44 -6.11
C LEU A 345 9.02 -9.74 -6.39
N LYS A 346 9.38 -9.95 -7.66
CA LYS A 346 10.77 -10.16 -8.07
C LYS A 346 11.65 -9.01 -7.64
N ILE A 347 11.23 -7.75 -7.84
CA ILE A 347 11.97 -6.57 -7.39
C ILE A 347 12.10 -6.54 -5.87
N ALA A 348 11.00 -6.79 -5.15
CA ALA A 348 10.98 -6.74 -3.69
C ALA A 348 11.87 -7.81 -3.05
N GLU A 349 11.98 -8.98 -3.67
CA GLU A 349 12.79 -10.11 -3.16
C GLU A 349 14.25 -10.08 -3.63
N SER A 350 14.54 -9.52 -4.81
CA SER A 350 15.90 -9.50 -5.38
C SER A 350 16.69 -8.22 -5.08
N SER A 351 16.03 -7.10 -4.84
CA SER A 351 16.70 -5.83 -4.58
C SER A 351 17.41 -5.85 -3.24
N ILE A 352 18.69 -5.42 -3.24
CA ILE A 352 19.48 -5.21 -2.02
C ILE A 352 19.11 -3.87 -1.36
N ASN A 353 18.47 -2.96 -2.11
CA ASN A 353 18.04 -1.66 -1.62
C ASN A 353 16.69 -1.75 -0.89
N ASN A 354 16.72 -1.53 0.43
CA ASN A 354 15.54 -1.60 1.30
C ASN A 354 14.43 -0.60 0.93
N GLU A 355 14.76 0.58 0.38
CA GLU A 355 13.79 1.61 0.02
C GLU A 355 12.97 1.20 -1.21
N ILE A 356 13.65 0.63 -2.22
CA ILE A 356 13.01 0.05 -3.40
C ILE A 356 12.12 -1.13 -2.99
N CYS A 357 12.61 -2.03 -2.15
CA CYS A 357 11.82 -3.16 -1.63
C CYS A 357 10.54 -2.68 -0.93
N LEU A 358 10.67 -1.70 -0.02
CA LEU A 358 9.55 -1.15 0.72
C LEU A 358 8.52 -0.50 -0.21
N CYS A 359 8.96 0.21 -1.24
CA CYS A 359 8.04 0.83 -2.19
C CYS A 359 7.36 -0.20 -3.11
N ALA A 360 8.07 -1.22 -3.56
CA ALA A 360 7.50 -2.33 -4.33
C ALA A 360 6.42 -3.08 -3.50
N TYR A 361 6.74 -3.41 -2.24
CA TYR A 361 5.77 -3.95 -1.30
C TYR A 361 4.58 -3.00 -1.07
N GLY A 362 4.83 -1.69 -0.98
CA GLY A 362 3.77 -0.69 -0.86
C GLY A 362 2.81 -0.64 -2.05
N ILE A 363 3.30 -0.89 -3.27
CA ILE A 363 2.45 -1.01 -4.46
C ILE A 363 1.67 -2.34 -4.41
N LEU A 364 2.34 -3.46 -4.12
CA LEU A 364 1.71 -4.77 -3.99
C LEU A 364 0.54 -4.74 -3.01
N THR A 365 0.68 -4.02 -1.90
CA THR A 365 -0.38 -3.88 -0.90
C THR A 365 -1.61 -3.08 -1.31
N GLU A 366 -1.48 -2.22 -2.33
CA GLU A 366 -2.64 -1.50 -2.89
C GLU A 366 -3.35 -2.34 -3.97
N ILE A 367 -2.61 -3.19 -4.67
CA ILE A 367 -3.09 -3.95 -5.82
C ILE A 367 -3.66 -5.31 -5.41
N LEU A 368 -2.96 -6.04 -4.55
CA LEU A 368 -3.30 -7.42 -4.18
C LEU A 368 -4.55 -7.47 -3.30
N THR A 369 -5.20 -8.63 -3.37
CA THR A 369 -6.29 -8.97 -2.45
C THR A 369 -5.75 -9.30 -1.07
N ASP A 370 -6.57 -9.18 -0.03
CA ASP A 370 -6.16 -9.52 1.34
C ASP A 370 -5.73 -11.00 1.47
N GLU A 371 -6.28 -11.92 0.65
CA GLU A 371 -5.86 -13.32 0.61
C GLU A 371 -4.48 -13.51 -0.01
N ASP A 372 -4.15 -12.76 -1.05
CA ASP A 372 -2.82 -12.81 -1.66
C ASP A 372 -1.78 -12.11 -0.79
N LEU A 373 -2.18 -11.04 -0.08
CA LEU A 373 -1.34 -10.39 0.92
C LEU A 373 -0.97 -11.32 2.08
N LYS A 374 -1.86 -12.22 2.51
CA LYS A 374 -1.53 -13.24 3.53
C LYS A 374 -0.43 -14.19 3.07
N LYS A 375 -0.29 -14.42 1.76
CA LYS A 375 0.74 -15.30 1.19
C LYS A 375 2.09 -14.58 1.09
N LEU A 376 2.10 -13.25 1.05
CA LEU A 376 3.34 -12.47 1.02
C LEU A 376 4.15 -12.69 2.30
N LYS A 377 5.40 -13.09 2.12
CA LYS A 377 6.38 -13.19 3.20
C LYS A 377 7.22 -11.92 3.21
N PHE A 378 6.79 -10.91 3.96
CA PHE A 378 7.63 -9.74 4.21
C PHE A 378 8.88 -10.17 4.99
N PRO A 379 10.10 -9.96 4.47
CA PRO A 379 11.33 -10.22 5.21
C PRO A 379 11.38 -9.40 6.51
N ASP A 380 11.88 -9.97 7.61
CA ASP A 380 11.89 -9.29 8.91
C ASP A 380 12.77 -8.03 8.90
N ASN A 381 13.86 -8.01 8.11
CA ASN A 381 14.70 -6.82 7.92
C ASN A 381 13.91 -5.64 7.32
N ILE A 382 13.04 -5.85 6.33
CA ILE A 382 12.24 -4.79 5.71
C ILE A 382 11.21 -4.22 6.71
N ARG A 383 10.63 -5.08 7.56
CA ARG A 383 9.68 -4.65 8.61
C ARG A 383 10.36 -3.74 9.61
N VAL A 384 11.52 -4.16 10.12
CA VAL A 384 12.32 -3.37 11.05
C VAL A 384 12.75 -2.06 10.39
N TYR A 385 13.24 -2.13 9.15
CA TYR A 385 13.68 -0.97 8.39
C TYR A 385 12.58 0.09 8.23
N PHE A 386 11.32 -0.29 7.96
CA PHE A 386 10.21 0.68 7.87
C PHE A 386 10.04 1.49 9.16
N PHE A 387 10.03 0.81 10.31
CA PHE A 387 9.85 1.49 11.60
C PHE A 387 11.10 2.27 12.01
N GLU A 388 12.30 1.77 11.74
CA GLU A 388 13.56 2.51 11.95
C GLU A 388 13.61 3.78 11.11
N MET A 389 13.21 3.69 9.83
CA MET A 389 13.12 4.83 8.94
C MET A 389 12.12 5.87 9.46
N LEU A 390 10.94 5.43 9.91
CA LEU A 390 9.92 6.30 10.49
C LEU A 390 10.39 6.97 11.78
N GLU A 391 11.11 6.22 12.63
CA GLU A 391 11.69 6.70 13.89
C GLU A 391 12.82 7.72 13.64
N LYS A 392 13.73 7.44 12.71
CA LYS A 392 14.76 8.38 12.24
C LYS A 392 14.13 9.65 11.65
N ALA A 393 13.08 9.51 10.83
CA ALA A 393 12.33 10.65 10.30
C ALA A 393 11.73 11.49 11.43
N TRP A 394 11.16 10.83 12.44
CA TRP A 394 10.52 11.50 13.58
C TRP A 394 11.54 12.25 14.46
N GLN A 395 12.74 11.70 14.63
CA GLN A 395 13.80 12.33 15.42
C GLN A 395 14.44 13.52 14.69
N ASN A 396 14.49 13.49 13.35
CA ASN A 396 15.05 14.59 12.55
C ASN A 396 14.28 15.92 12.76
N PRO A 397 14.95 17.07 12.97
CA PRO A 397 14.29 18.37 13.12
C PRO A 397 13.31 18.71 11.99
N SER A 398 13.67 18.37 10.74
CA SER A 398 12.86 18.61 9.54
C SER A 398 11.67 17.65 9.39
N LYS A 399 11.59 16.60 10.22
CA LYS A 399 10.61 15.50 10.12
C LYS A 399 10.62 14.78 8.77
N ARG A 400 11.83 14.54 8.24
CA ARG A 400 12.08 13.82 6.97
C ARG A 400 13.08 12.69 7.20
N TYR A 401 12.92 11.60 6.46
CA TYR A 401 13.98 10.62 6.25
C TYR A 401 14.56 10.85 4.88
N LYS A 402 15.85 11.20 4.81
CA LYS A 402 16.46 11.76 3.60
C LYS A 402 15.55 12.87 3.05
N GLN A 403 15.08 12.73 1.81
CA GLN A 403 14.23 13.72 1.16
C GLN A 403 12.73 13.58 1.47
N ILE A 404 12.30 12.43 2.02
CA ILE A 404 10.88 12.07 2.13
C ILE A 404 10.30 12.52 3.48
N PRO A 405 9.29 13.42 3.50
CA PRO A 405 8.61 13.79 4.74
C PRO A 405 7.85 12.64 5.40
N ILE A 406 7.82 12.67 6.73
CA ILE A 406 7.20 11.61 7.54
C ILE A 406 5.71 11.38 7.20
N TYR A 407 5.01 12.45 6.82
CA TYR A 407 3.61 12.40 6.42
C TYR A 407 3.34 11.37 5.31
N TYR A 408 4.31 11.13 4.43
CA TYR A 408 4.15 10.19 3.31
C TYR A 408 4.27 8.74 3.73
N PHE A 409 5.17 8.45 4.68
CA PHE A 409 5.21 7.13 5.30
C PHE A 409 3.90 6.85 6.03
N LEU A 410 3.37 7.84 6.76
CA LEU A 410 2.08 7.74 7.45
C LEU A 410 0.92 7.55 6.47
N ARG A 411 0.90 8.29 5.35
CA ARG A 411 -0.14 8.16 4.33
C ARG A 411 -0.12 6.78 3.68
N GLY A 412 1.05 6.28 3.28
CA GLY A 412 1.18 4.94 2.74
C GLY A 412 0.78 3.87 3.77
N PHE A 413 1.11 4.09 5.04
CA PHE A 413 0.76 3.18 6.11
C PHE A 413 -0.73 3.23 6.51
N SER A 414 -1.45 4.33 6.28
CA SER A 414 -2.91 4.41 6.55
C SER A 414 -3.67 3.33 5.80
N ASN A 415 -3.39 3.11 4.51
CA ASN A 415 -4.04 2.03 3.77
C ASN A 415 -3.59 0.64 4.25
N LEU A 416 -2.29 0.47 4.53
CA LEU A 416 -1.73 -0.77 5.06
C LEU A 416 -2.35 -1.19 6.40
N SER A 417 -2.56 -0.22 7.28
CA SER A 417 -3.07 -0.44 8.63
C SER A 417 -4.48 -1.02 8.67
N LYS A 418 -5.21 -0.96 7.54
CA LYS A 418 -6.56 -1.54 7.40
C LYS A 418 -6.54 -3.06 7.19
N ASN A 419 -5.40 -3.62 6.82
CA ASN A 419 -5.24 -5.06 6.59
C ASN A 419 -4.93 -5.80 7.90
N ASP A 420 -5.68 -6.86 8.19
CA ASP A 420 -5.61 -7.62 9.45
C ASP A 420 -4.26 -8.32 9.69
N TYR A 421 -3.51 -8.64 8.63
CA TYR A 421 -2.15 -9.17 8.76
C TYR A 421 -1.18 -8.08 9.24
N ILE A 422 -1.23 -6.89 8.65
CA ILE A 422 -0.39 -5.75 9.05
C ILE A 422 -0.68 -5.32 10.47
N GLN A 423 -1.96 -5.32 10.89
CA GLN A 423 -2.36 -5.02 12.26
C GLN A 423 -1.69 -5.97 13.26
N ARG A 424 -1.78 -7.29 13.04
CA ARG A 424 -1.14 -8.29 13.90
C ARG A 424 0.37 -8.09 13.99
N ARG A 425 1.05 -7.88 12.87
CA ARG A 425 2.50 -7.62 12.84
C ARG A 425 2.89 -6.33 13.55
N THR A 426 2.08 -5.29 13.42
CA THR A 426 2.30 -4.02 14.14
C THR A 426 2.18 -4.21 15.65
N ALA A 427 1.25 -5.07 16.09
CA ALA A 427 1.09 -5.44 17.49
C ALA A 427 2.33 -6.20 18.02
N GLU A 428 2.83 -7.19 17.26
CA GLU A 428 4.01 -7.98 17.60
C GLU A 428 5.28 -7.13 17.79
N LEU A 429 5.45 -6.08 16.96
CA LEU A 429 6.61 -5.18 17.02
C LEU A 429 6.50 -4.12 18.14
N ASN A 430 5.36 -4.02 18.82
CA ASN A 430 5.10 -3.07 19.91
C ASN A 430 5.43 -1.60 19.54
N LYS A 431 5.18 -1.20 18.28
CA LYS A 431 5.47 0.15 17.76
C LYS A 431 4.31 1.14 17.89
N ILE A 432 3.25 0.79 18.63
CA ILE A 432 2.07 1.65 18.84
C ILE A 432 2.44 2.98 19.55
N LEU A 433 3.41 2.95 20.47
CA LEU A 433 3.87 4.16 21.17
C LEU A 433 4.40 5.23 20.20
N LEU A 434 5.13 4.83 19.15
CA LEU A 434 5.63 5.76 18.13
C LEU A 434 4.48 6.51 17.45
N PHE A 435 3.38 5.82 17.11
CA PHE A 435 2.19 6.46 16.54
C PHE A 435 1.48 7.38 17.55
N ILE A 436 1.42 7.00 18.82
CA ILE A 436 0.87 7.86 19.89
C ILE A 436 1.65 9.17 19.97
N ASP A 437 2.99 9.13 19.89
CA ASP A 437 3.82 10.33 19.97
C ASP A 437 3.63 11.25 18.75
N MET A 438 3.41 10.67 17.56
CA MET A 438 3.24 11.43 16.32
C MET A 438 1.84 12.05 16.16
N CYS A 439 0.83 11.57 16.88
CA CYS A 439 -0.57 11.96 16.65
C CYS A 439 -0.86 13.44 16.91
N ASP A 440 -0.04 14.12 17.74
CA ASP A 440 -0.17 15.55 18.01
C ASP A 440 0.21 16.41 16.81
N LYS A 441 1.26 16.01 16.09
CA LYS A 441 1.74 16.76 14.93
C LYS A 441 1.03 16.35 13.64
N TYR A 442 0.57 15.09 13.55
CA TYR A 442 0.01 14.52 12.33
C TYR A 442 -1.38 13.90 12.59
N PRO A 443 -2.47 14.62 12.29
CA PRO A 443 -3.84 14.13 12.50
C PRO A 443 -4.19 12.84 11.75
N ILE A 444 -3.52 12.55 10.63
CA ILE A 444 -3.67 11.28 9.89
C ILE A 444 -3.37 10.06 10.76
N VAL A 445 -2.57 10.22 11.81
CA VAL A 445 -2.22 9.12 12.71
C VAL A 445 -3.42 8.65 13.52
N TYR A 446 -4.43 9.50 13.79
CA TYR A 446 -5.67 9.03 14.41
C TYR A 446 -6.44 8.07 13.48
N ASP A 447 -6.40 8.28 12.16
CA ASP A 447 -6.99 7.33 11.21
C ASP A 447 -6.24 5.98 11.20
N ILE A 448 -4.90 6.04 11.26
CA ILE A 448 -4.04 4.85 11.38
C ILE A 448 -4.35 4.10 12.67
N ILE A 449 -4.36 4.79 13.82
CA ILE A 449 -4.64 4.17 15.13
C ILE A 449 -6.06 3.56 15.13
N TRP A 450 -7.03 4.22 14.50
CA TRP A 450 -8.37 3.66 14.38
C TRP A 450 -8.39 2.37 13.55
N ALA A 451 -7.77 2.38 12.37
CA ALA A 451 -7.64 1.18 11.55
C ALA A 451 -6.92 0.04 12.31
N LEU A 452 -5.83 0.35 13.02
CA LEU A 452 -5.09 -0.59 13.85
C LEU A 452 -5.92 -1.14 15.03
N SER A 453 -6.80 -0.33 15.62
CA SER A 453 -7.62 -0.70 16.78
C SER A 453 -8.69 -1.77 16.51
N PHE A 454 -8.88 -2.19 15.26
CA PHE A 454 -9.71 -3.38 14.97
C PHE A 454 -9.05 -4.69 15.44
N ASN A 455 -7.74 -4.70 15.71
CA ASN A 455 -7.04 -5.83 16.30
C ASN A 455 -7.02 -5.78 17.84
N GLN A 456 -7.32 -6.91 18.49
CA GLN A 456 -7.49 -7.00 19.95
C GLN A 456 -6.19 -6.73 20.74
N ASP A 457 -5.03 -7.18 20.26
CA ASP A 457 -3.74 -6.96 20.93
C ASP A 457 -3.39 -5.46 20.95
N ILE A 458 -3.62 -4.77 19.83
CA ILE A 458 -3.46 -3.32 19.74
C ILE A 458 -4.42 -2.61 20.68
N GLN A 459 -5.68 -3.05 20.80
CA GLN A 459 -6.60 -2.45 21.76
C GLN A 459 -6.08 -2.58 23.20
N GLN A 460 -5.50 -3.72 23.57
CA GLN A 460 -4.89 -3.89 24.90
C GLN A 460 -3.70 -2.94 25.11
N GLN A 461 -2.82 -2.83 24.11
CA GLN A 461 -1.69 -1.89 24.14
C GLN A 461 -2.17 -0.44 24.31
N LEU A 462 -3.18 -0.02 23.56
CA LEU A 462 -3.77 1.33 23.66
C LEU A 462 -4.42 1.57 25.03
N ARG A 463 -5.19 0.60 25.56
CA ARG A 463 -5.83 0.71 26.89
C ARG A 463 -4.81 0.78 28.03
N SER A 464 -3.65 0.14 27.87
CA SER A 464 -2.58 0.19 28.88
C SER A 464 -1.97 1.59 29.06
N ASN A 465 -2.10 2.47 28.05
CA ASN A 465 -1.64 3.85 28.12
C ASN A 465 -2.74 4.78 28.64
N SER A 466 -2.78 4.96 29.96
CA SER A 466 -3.80 5.78 30.64
C SER A 466 -3.78 7.25 30.19
N ALA A 467 -2.60 7.82 29.94
CA ALA A 467 -2.43 9.19 29.48
C ALA A 467 -3.06 9.40 28.09
N PHE A 468 -2.84 8.46 27.17
CA PHE A 468 -3.45 8.50 25.85
C PHE A 468 -4.97 8.36 25.92
N MET A 469 -5.50 7.47 26.77
CA MET A 469 -6.94 7.31 26.97
C MET A 469 -7.61 8.59 27.48
N SER A 470 -7.04 9.23 28.51
CA SER A 470 -7.56 10.52 29.01
C SER A 470 -7.53 11.61 27.95
N LYS A 471 -6.47 11.65 27.13
CA LYS A 471 -6.33 12.59 26.02
C LYS A 471 -7.40 12.38 24.94
N LEU A 472 -7.69 11.13 24.55
CA LEU A 472 -8.75 10.83 23.58
C LEU A 472 -10.12 11.30 24.08
N THR A 473 -10.46 11.04 25.35
CA THR A 473 -11.74 11.46 25.94
C THR A 473 -11.87 12.99 25.98
N HIS A 474 -10.78 13.70 26.24
CA HIS A 474 -10.74 15.16 26.22
C HIS A 474 -10.91 15.71 24.80
N LEU A 475 -10.11 15.22 23.84
CA LEU A 475 -10.13 15.69 22.45
C LEU A 475 -11.46 15.39 21.75
N ALA A 476 -12.13 14.29 22.10
CA ALA A 476 -13.48 13.98 21.60
C ALA A 476 -14.48 15.11 21.90
N LYS A 477 -14.36 15.76 23.07
CA LYS A 477 -15.24 16.85 23.50
C LYS A 477 -14.82 18.21 22.94
N GLU A 478 -13.53 18.51 22.95
CA GLU A 478 -13.04 19.90 22.76
C GLU A 478 -12.46 20.21 21.37
N SER A 479 -12.16 19.22 20.53
CA SER A 479 -11.52 19.47 19.24
C SER A 479 -12.38 20.38 18.33
N LYS A 480 -11.76 21.18 17.47
CA LYS A 480 -12.48 21.94 16.43
C LYS A 480 -12.47 21.24 15.06
N ASN A 481 -11.63 20.22 14.90
CA ASN A 481 -11.51 19.47 13.66
C ASN A 481 -12.50 18.29 13.68
N ASP A 482 -13.55 18.38 12.86
CA ASP A 482 -14.61 17.38 12.78
C ASP A 482 -14.09 16.01 12.32
N GLN A 483 -13.20 15.95 11.32
CA GLN A 483 -12.64 14.67 10.88
C GLN A 483 -11.83 13.98 11.98
N MET A 484 -11.02 14.76 12.70
CA MET A 484 -10.25 14.25 13.83
C MET A 484 -11.16 13.75 14.95
N LYS A 485 -12.24 14.48 15.27
CA LYS A 485 -13.25 14.04 16.24
C LYS A 485 -13.86 12.71 15.84
N LYS A 486 -14.30 12.58 14.59
CA LYS A 486 -14.91 11.35 14.10
C LYS A 486 -13.95 10.15 14.22
N ASN A 487 -12.69 10.32 13.84
CA ASN A 487 -11.67 9.28 14.01
C ASN A 487 -11.46 8.92 15.49
N ILE A 488 -11.41 9.91 16.39
CA ILE A 488 -11.28 9.68 17.84
C ILE A 488 -12.48 8.92 18.41
N HIS A 489 -13.70 9.28 18.01
CA HIS A 489 -14.91 8.53 18.40
C HIS A 489 -14.84 7.09 17.89
N GLY A 490 -14.34 6.86 16.68
CA GLY A 490 -14.10 5.53 16.14
C GLY A 490 -13.08 4.71 16.96
N ILE A 491 -11.97 5.33 17.40
CA ILE A 491 -10.99 4.70 18.28
C ILE A 491 -11.65 4.32 19.61
N LEU A 492 -12.29 5.28 20.28
CA LEU A 492 -12.99 5.04 21.55
C LEU A 492 -14.04 3.93 21.40
N TRP A 493 -14.74 3.91 20.26
CA TRP A 493 -15.72 2.88 19.94
C TRP A 493 -15.15 1.47 19.87
N ASN A 494 -13.94 1.32 19.36
CA ASN A 494 -13.24 0.03 19.34
C ASN A 494 -12.64 -0.33 20.71
N LEU A 495 -12.32 0.67 21.54
CA LEU A 495 -11.71 0.47 22.86
C LEU A 495 -12.72 0.23 23.99
N GLU A 496 -14.00 0.54 23.83
CA GLU A 496 -15.05 0.24 24.81
C GLU A 496 -15.31 -1.28 24.92
N LEU A 497 -15.09 -1.85 26.11
CA LEU A 497 -15.20 -3.30 26.36
C LEU A 497 -16.66 -3.77 26.51
N ASN A 498 -17.53 -2.90 27.01
CA ASN A 498 -18.92 -3.22 27.33
C ASN A 498 -19.80 -2.06 26.85
N ARG A 499 -20.27 -2.14 25.59
CA ARG A 499 -21.52 -1.46 25.29
C ARG A 499 -22.62 -2.32 25.83
N GLU A 500 -23.22 -1.89 26.94
CA GLU A 500 -24.56 -2.33 27.28
C GLU A 500 -25.39 -2.17 26.02
N ILE A 501 -26.01 -3.27 25.59
CA ILE A 501 -27.08 -3.25 24.61
C ILE A 501 -28.01 -2.13 25.11
N CYS A 502 -28.27 -1.12 24.29
CA CYS A 502 -29.19 -0.05 24.67
C CYS A 502 -30.63 -0.59 24.62
N SER A 503 -30.92 -1.62 25.41
CA SER A 503 -32.21 -2.33 25.48
C SER A 503 -33.22 -1.61 26.38
N THR A 504 -32.94 -0.38 26.79
CA THR A 504 -33.85 0.44 27.60
C THR A 504 -34.08 1.85 27.04
N ILE A 505 -34.11 1.98 25.72
CA ILE A 505 -34.88 3.07 25.11
C ILE A 505 -36.21 2.47 24.67
N VAL A 506 -37.31 2.92 25.27
CA VAL A 506 -38.66 2.66 24.74
C VAL A 506 -38.71 3.33 23.37
N ILE A 507 -38.48 2.56 22.32
CA ILE A 507 -38.53 3.03 20.94
C ILE A 507 -39.99 3.39 20.65
N LYS A 508 -40.28 4.65 20.34
CA LYS A 508 -41.59 5.02 19.79
C LYS A 508 -41.68 4.46 18.37
N ASP A 509 -42.80 3.82 18.02
CA ASP A 509 -43.04 3.16 16.71
C ASP A 509 -42.81 4.08 15.49
N GLU A 510 -42.81 5.40 15.68
CA GLU A 510 -42.65 6.41 14.63
C GLU A 510 -41.21 6.58 14.11
N GLU A 511 -40.19 5.92 14.68
CA GLU A 511 -38.76 6.10 14.29
C GLU A 511 -38.04 4.81 13.82
N ILE A 512 -38.78 3.77 13.42
CA ILE A 512 -38.19 2.52 12.90
C ILE A 512 -38.08 2.60 11.37
N PHE A 513 -36.94 2.19 10.83
CA PHE A 513 -36.70 2.06 9.40
C PHE A 513 -36.81 0.59 8.98
N ASP A 514 -37.25 0.37 7.75
CA ASP A 514 -37.31 -0.98 7.19
C ASP A 514 -35.90 -1.38 6.70
N ILE A 515 -35.18 -0.42 6.13
CA ILE A 515 -33.87 -0.63 5.51
C ILE A 515 -32.90 0.50 5.90
N MET A 516 -31.66 0.17 6.26
CA MET A 516 -30.53 1.09 6.23
C MET A 516 -29.61 0.73 5.07
N ILE A 517 -29.20 1.74 4.28
CA ILE A 517 -28.21 1.57 3.21
C ILE A 517 -26.85 2.04 3.71
N SER A 518 -25.94 1.08 3.87
CA SER A 518 -24.54 1.31 4.21
C SER A 518 -23.71 1.35 2.93
N TYR A 519 -23.05 2.47 2.64
CA TYR A 519 -22.33 2.68 1.38
C TYR A 519 -21.12 3.61 1.54
N SER A 520 -20.18 3.55 0.58
CA SER A 520 -19.10 4.53 0.48
C SER A 520 -19.57 5.72 -0.38
N HIS A 521 -19.21 6.94 0.03
CA HIS A 521 -19.66 8.16 -0.66
C HIS A 521 -19.23 8.25 -2.14
N GLU A 522 -18.19 7.50 -2.56
CA GLU A 522 -17.78 7.39 -3.97
C GLU A 522 -18.90 6.79 -4.84
N GLU A 523 -19.75 5.92 -4.27
CA GLU A 523 -20.87 5.29 -4.95
C GLU A 523 -22.21 6.02 -4.76
N LYS A 524 -22.19 7.30 -4.30
CA LYS A 524 -23.39 8.08 -3.96
C LYS A 524 -24.44 8.14 -5.07
N VAL A 525 -24.03 8.23 -6.33
CA VAL A 525 -24.95 8.35 -7.47
C VAL A 525 -25.79 7.08 -7.61
N LEU A 526 -25.15 5.91 -7.62
CA LEU A 526 -25.84 4.63 -7.79
C LEU A 526 -26.65 4.26 -6.53
N CYS A 527 -26.12 4.55 -5.34
CA CYS A 527 -26.86 4.35 -4.08
C CYS A 527 -28.12 5.22 -4.02
N LYS A 528 -28.07 6.43 -4.56
CA LYS A 528 -29.24 7.31 -4.64
C LYS A 528 -30.32 6.72 -5.57
N GLN A 529 -29.93 6.12 -6.70
CA GLN A 529 -30.89 5.45 -7.59
C GLN A 529 -31.57 4.26 -6.90
N ILE A 530 -30.80 3.44 -6.18
CA ILE A 530 -31.34 2.33 -5.39
C ILE A 530 -32.29 2.85 -4.31
N TYR A 531 -31.90 3.91 -3.60
CA TYR A 531 -32.74 4.57 -2.60
C TYR A 531 -34.07 5.07 -3.18
N ASP A 532 -34.04 5.78 -4.32
CA ASP A 532 -35.24 6.34 -4.95
C ASP A 532 -36.22 5.21 -5.36
N GLU A 533 -35.72 4.10 -5.92
CA GLU A 533 -36.54 2.93 -6.28
C GLU A 533 -37.14 2.20 -5.07
N LEU A 534 -36.37 2.03 -3.99
CA LEU A 534 -36.86 1.39 -2.78
C LEU A 534 -37.93 2.26 -2.08
N ILE A 535 -37.79 3.60 -2.09
CA ILE A 535 -38.84 4.51 -1.59
C ILE A 535 -40.10 4.45 -2.45
N ASN A 536 -39.96 4.44 -3.78
CA ASN A 536 -41.10 4.30 -4.69
C ASN A 536 -41.88 3.01 -4.45
N CYS A 537 -41.22 1.97 -3.92
CA CYS A 537 -41.83 0.70 -3.55
C CYS A 537 -42.39 0.67 -2.12
N GLY A 538 -42.35 1.79 -1.39
CA GLY A 538 -42.99 1.96 -0.08
C GLY A 538 -42.12 1.64 1.14
N TYR A 539 -40.82 1.39 0.98
CA TYR A 539 -39.92 1.16 2.12
C TYR A 539 -39.53 2.47 2.81
N ARG A 540 -39.48 2.45 4.15
CA ARG A 540 -38.84 3.50 4.96
C ARG A 540 -37.35 3.22 5.05
N ILE A 541 -36.55 4.11 4.48
CA ILE A 541 -35.11 3.89 4.33
C ILE A 541 -34.34 4.96 5.09
N TRP A 542 -33.31 4.52 5.80
CA TRP A 542 -32.28 5.39 6.33
C TRP A 542 -31.03 5.33 5.44
N ILE A 543 -30.48 6.49 5.09
CA ILE A 543 -29.22 6.63 4.36
C ILE A 543 -28.57 7.97 4.70
N ASP A 544 -27.25 7.99 4.89
CA ASP A 544 -26.50 9.23 5.14
C ASP A 544 -26.01 9.88 3.84
N PHE A 545 -26.79 10.80 3.28
CA PHE A 545 -26.38 11.57 2.10
C PHE A 545 -25.48 12.77 2.39
N ASN A 546 -25.49 13.29 3.63
CA ASN A 546 -24.96 14.61 3.97
C ASN A 546 -23.72 14.57 4.88
N GLN A 547 -23.15 13.38 5.11
CA GLN A 547 -22.11 13.13 6.08
C GLN A 547 -22.56 13.52 7.49
N MET A 548 -22.75 12.54 8.37
CA MET A 548 -23.16 12.81 9.75
C MET A 548 -22.20 13.80 10.43
N HIS A 549 -22.78 14.75 11.18
CA HIS A 549 -22.07 15.72 12.02
C HIS A 549 -22.33 15.38 13.50
N GLY A 550 -21.37 15.65 14.38
CA GLY A 550 -21.47 15.29 15.80
C GLY A 550 -20.93 13.90 16.11
N ASN A 551 -21.52 13.19 17.09
CA ASN A 551 -21.09 11.83 17.43
C ASN A 551 -21.60 10.82 16.39
N VAL A 552 -20.87 10.73 15.28
CA VAL A 552 -21.19 9.87 14.12
C VAL A 552 -21.39 8.42 14.54
N MET A 553 -20.60 7.93 15.51
CA MET A 553 -20.67 6.55 15.93
C MET A 553 -21.98 6.21 16.67
N ASP A 554 -22.52 7.13 17.47
CA ASP A 554 -23.81 6.93 18.15
C ASP A 554 -24.98 6.99 17.17
N ALA A 555 -24.95 7.93 16.23
CA ALA A 555 -25.99 8.06 15.23
C ALA A 555 -26.02 6.86 14.26
N MET A 556 -24.83 6.38 13.87
CA MET A 556 -24.64 5.12 13.15
C MET A 556 -25.22 3.93 13.92
N ALA A 557 -24.93 3.82 15.23
CA ALA A 557 -25.46 2.75 16.07
C ALA A 557 -26.98 2.78 16.13
N GLN A 558 -27.56 3.96 16.37
CA GLN A 558 -29.02 4.15 16.39
C GLN A 558 -29.67 3.77 15.06
N ALA A 559 -29.08 4.13 13.93
CA ALA A 559 -29.60 3.78 12.61
C ALA A 559 -29.65 2.27 12.39
N ILE A 560 -28.59 1.55 12.79
CA ILE A 560 -28.52 0.08 12.72
C ILE A 560 -29.52 -0.56 13.69
N GLU A 561 -29.62 -0.05 14.92
CA GLU A 561 -30.56 -0.57 15.93
C GLU A 561 -32.02 -0.36 15.53
N ARG A 562 -32.31 0.73 14.82
CA ARG A 562 -33.66 1.11 14.33
C ARG A 562 -33.98 0.57 12.93
N SER A 563 -33.12 -0.25 12.34
CA SER A 563 -33.34 -0.83 11.01
C SER A 563 -33.50 -2.35 11.10
N HIS A 564 -34.43 -2.91 10.33
CA HIS A 564 -34.62 -4.37 10.24
C HIS A 564 -33.55 -4.99 9.32
N THR A 565 -33.39 -4.42 8.13
CA THR A 565 -32.43 -4.88 7.12
C THR A 565 -31.34 -3.85 6.88
N ILE A 566 -30.11 -4.30 6.72
CA ILE A 566 -28.96 -3.47 6.36
C ILE A 566 -28.49 -3.90 4.95
N ILE A 567 -28.63 -3.02 3.97
CA ILE A 567 -28.02 -3.20 2.66
C ILE A 567 -26.56 -2.75 2.74
N ILE A 568 -25.63 -3.64 2.42
CA ILE A 568 -24.19 -3.32 2.34
C ILE A 568 -23.81 -3.15 0.87
N CYS A 569 -23.59 -1.91 0.45
CA CYS A 569 -23.13 -1.55 -0.88
C CYS A 569 -21.60 -1.67 -0.97
N MET A 570 -21.15 -2.83 -1.44
CA MET A 570 -19.75 -3.20 -1.51
C MET A 570 -19.02 -2.54 -2.69
N SER A 571 -17.89 -1.96 -2.35
CA SER A 571 -16.86 -1.44 -3.25
C SER A 571 -15.50 -1.53 -2.56
N GLU A 572 -14.41 -1.26 -3.30
CA GLU A 572 -13.07 -1.14 -2.73
C GLU A 572 -13.03 -0.03 -1.67
N GLN A 573 -13.71 1.08 -1.92
CA GLN A 573 -13.74 2.23 -1.03
C GLN A 573 -14.56 1.96 0.22
N TYR A 574 -15.65 1.18 0.09
CA TYR A 574 -16.37 0.63 1.24
C TYR A 574 -15.45 -0.23 2.12
N ARG A 575 -14.70 -1.16 1.51
CA ARG A 575 -13.78 -2.04 2.23
C ARG A 575 -12.66 -1.27 2.94
N LYS A 576 -12.16 -0.20 2.32
CA LYS A 576 -11.11 0.68 2.87
C LYS A 576 -11.64 1.70 3.89
N SER A 577 -12.95 1.81 4.12
CA SER A 577 -13.52 2.77 5.05
C SER A 577 -13.62 2.20 6.46
N ASN A 578 -12.96 2.87 7.42
CA ASN A 578 -13.05 2.51 8.84
C ASN A 578 -14.50 2.64 9.37
N TYR A 579 -15.27 3.61 8.87
CA TYR A 579 -16.69 3.79 9.19
C TYR A 579 -17.51 2.58 8.71
N CYS A 580 -17.40 2.26 7.42
CA CYS A 580 -18.14 1.15 6.82
C CYS A 580 -17.77 -0.20 7.45
N ARG A 581 -16.50 -0.38 7.84
CA ARG A 581 -16.05 -1.53 8.63
C ARG A 581 -16.71 -1.58 10.00
N ALA A 582 -16.80 -0.46 10.71
CA ALA A 582 -17.48 -0.39 12.00
C ALA A 582 -18.99 -0.66 11.88
N GLU A 583 -19.65 -0.10 10.86
CA GLU A 583 -21.07 -0.32 10.53
C GLU A 583 -21.36 -1.81 10.29
N ALA A 584 -20.61 -2.43 9.37
CA ALA A 584 -20.79 -3.83 9.03
C ALA A 584 -20.54 -4.75 10.24
N GLN A 585 -19.47 -4.50 11.00
CA GLN A 585 -19.19 -5.28 12.21
C GLN A 585 -20.27 -5.11 13.27
N TYR A 586 -20.80 -3.90 13.46
CA TYR A 586 -21.84 -3.67 14.44
C TYR A 586 -23.18 -4.27 14.01
N ALA A 587 -23.61 -4.10 12.75
CA ALA A 587 -24.79 -4.75 12.20
C ALA A 587 -24.74 -6.28 12.35
N PHE A 588 -23.57 -6.88 12.07
CA PHE A 588 -23.34 -8.31 12.27
C PHE A 588 -23.43 -8.72 13.74
N ARG A 589 -22.82 -7.96 14.66
CA ARG A 589 -22.92 -8.22 16.12
C ARG A 589 -24.36 -8.10 16.63
N GLN A 590 -25.14 -7.18 16.08
CA GLN A 590 -26.56 -6.98 16.39
C GLN A 590 -27.49 -7.96 15.66
N GLN A 591 -26.93 -8.93 14.91
CA GLN A 591 -27.68 -9.96 14.17
C GLN A 591 -28.75 -9.38 13.22
N ARG A 592 -28.49 -8.21 12.62
CA ARG A 592 -29.40 -7.61 11.64
C ARG A 592 -29.37 -8.40 10.33
N LYS A 593 -30.49 -8.41 9.58
CA LYS A 593 -30.53 -9.02 8.24
C LYS A 593 -29.62 -8.21 7.32
N ILE A 594 -28.56 -8.81 6.79
CA ILE A 594 -27.60 -8.15 5.90
C ILE A 594 -27.87 -8.59 4.45
N VAL A 595 -28.03 -7.63 3.55
CA VAL A 595 -28.16 -7.87 2.10
C VAL A 595 -26.97 -7.24 1.38
N PRO A 596 -25.99 -8.05 0.95
CA PRO A 596 -24.78 -7.53 0.30
C PRO A 596 -24.99 -7.30 -1.21
N VAL A 597 -24.61 -6.10 -1.67
CA VAL A 597 -24.75 -5.65 -3.06
C VAL A 597 -23.41 -5.18 -3.62
N ILE A 598 -23.01 -5.64 -4.81
CA ILE A 598 -21.78 -5.16 -5.48
C ILE A 598 -22.16 -3.99 -6.40
N LEU A 599 -21.57 -2.83 -6.12
CA LEU A 599 -21.77 -1.61 -6.93
C LEU A 599 -20.58 -1.28 -7.83
N GLN A 600 -19.39 -1.72 -7.49
CA GLN A 600 -18.18 -1.46 -8.28
C GLN A 600 -17.88 -2.57 -9.30
N LYS A 601 -17.63 -2.17 -10.55
CA LYS A 601 -17.25 -3.09 -11.62
C LYS A 601 -15.93 -3.82 -11.29
N HIS A 602 -15.88 -5.12 -11.58
CA HIS A 602 -14.71 -6.00 -11.34
C HIS A 602 -14.27 -6.11 -9.87
N TYR A 603 -15.09 -5.63 -8.92
CA TYR A 603 -14.80 -5.81 -7.50
C TYR A 603 -15.20 -7.21 -7.03
N LYS A 604 -14.35 -7.80 -6.18
CA LYS A 604 -14.65 -9.04 -5.47
C LYS A 604 -14.40 -8.80 -3.98
N PRO A 605 -15.37 -9.11 -3.09
CA PRO A 605 -15.15 -8.96 -1.67
C PRO A 605 -14.05 -9.92 -1.19
N ASP A 606 -13.09 -9.38 -0.45
CA ASP A 606 -11.98 -10.10 0.18
C ASP A 606 -11.82 -9.67 1.65
N GLY A 607 -10.85 -10.25 2.35
CA GLY A 607 -10.44 -9.79 3.68
C GLY A 607 -11.51 -9.87 4.76
N TRP A 608 -11.58 -8.82 5.59
CA TRP A 608 -12.55 -8.70 6.67
C TRP A 608 -13.99 -8.71 6.17
N LEU A 609 -14.24 -8.14 4.99
CA LEU A 609 -15.58 -8.04 4.42
C LEU A 609 -16.03 -9.43 3.93
N SER A 610 -15.17 -10.15 3.21
CA SER A 610 -15.45 -11.52 2.79
C SER A 610 -15.69 -12.46 3.98
N PHE A 611 -14.97 -12.30 5.09
CA PHE A 611 -15.24 -13.09 6.30
C PHE A 611 -16.62 -12.78 6.91
N LEU A 612 -17.07 -11.53 6.84
CA LEU A 612 -18.30 -11.06 7.48
C LEU A 612 -19.56 -11.43 6.67
N ILE A 613 -19.51 -11.30 5.34
CA ILE A 613 -20.66 -11.52 4.44
C ILE A 613 -20.47 -12.68 3.45
N GLY A 614 -19.37 -13.44 3.58
CA GLY A 614 -18.94 -14.52 2.68
C GLY A 614 -19.98 -15.59 2.37
N SER A 615 -20.86 -15.86 3.34
CA SER A 615 -21.91 -16.88 3.27
C SER A 615 -23.24 -16.37 2.69
N LEU A 616 -23.35 -15.08 2.41
CA LEU A 616 -24.58 -14.44 1.95
C LEU A 616 -24.61 -14.36 0.42
N LEU A 617 -25.82 -14.32 -0.17
CA LEU A 617 -25.99 -14.15 -1.61
C LEU A 617 -25.71 -12.70 -2.00
N TYR A 618 -24.79 -12.50 -2.95
CA TYR A 618 -24.49 -11.17 -3.51
C TYR A 618 -25.39 -10.83 -4.68
N ILE A 619 -25.89 -9.60 -4.71
CA ILE A 619 -26.53 -9.02 -5.89
C ILE A 619 -25.53 -8.12 -6.59
N ASP A 620 -25.22 -8.41 -7.84
CA ASP A 620 -24.23 -7.67 -8.63
C ASP A 620 -24.91 -6.74 -9.64
N PHE A 621 -24.86 -5.43 -9.39
CA PHE A 621 -25.43 -4.40 -10.27
C PHE A 621 -24.58 -4.15 -11.54
N ASN A 622 -23.40 -4.76 -11.64
CA ASN A 622 -22.56 -4.70 -12.84
C ASN A 622 -22.76 -5.92 -13.75
N LYS A 623 -23.38 -6.99 -13.24
CA LYS A 623 -23.67 -8.20 -14.00
C LYS A 623 -25.01 -8.16 -14.73
N TYR A 624 -25.96 -7.40 -14.19
CA TYR A 624 -27.33 -7.30 -14.68
C TYR A 624 -27.66 -5.84 -15.02
N GLU A 625 -28.58 -5.63 -15.95
CA GLU A 625 -29.16 -4.30 -16.17
C GLU A 625 -29.86 -3.82 -14.89
N PHE A 626 -29.83 -2.51 -14.62
CA PHE A 626 -30.31 -1.93 -13.36
C PHE A 626 -31.72 -2.43 -12.93
N PRO A 627 -32.73 -2.51 -13.82
CA PRO A 627 -34.05 -3.03 -13.44
C PRO A 627 -34.04 -4.50 -13.00
N GLU A 628 -33.21 -5.34 -13.62
CA GLU A 628 -33.09 -6.76 -13.26
C GLU A 628 -32.36 -6.94 -11.92
N ALA A 629 -31.31 -6.15 -11.69
CA ALA A 629 -30.61 -6.12 -10.40
C ALA A 629 -31.54 -5.68 -9.26
N MET A 630 -32.36 -4.65 -9.50
CA MET A 630 -33.39 -4.20 -8.56
C MET A 630 -34.45 -5.26 -8.28
N ALA A 631 -34.91 -6.00 -9.29
CA ALA A 631 -35.85 -7.11 -9.10
C ALA A 631 -35.28 -8.21 -8.18
N LYS A 632 -34.00 -8.55 -8.34
CA LYS A 632 -33.29 -9.48 -7.45
C LYS A 632 -33.19 -8.94 -6.02
N LEU A 633 -32.87 -7.64 -5.87
CA LEU A 633 -32.84 -6.97 -4.57
C LEU A 633 -34.21 -7.02 -3.87
N PHE A 634 -35.30 -6.72 -4.57
CA PHE A 634 -36.63 -6.83 -4.00
C PHE A 634 -36.98 -8.24 -3.56
N ASN A 635 -36.55 -9.28 -4.28
CA ASN A 635 -36.80 -10.65 -3.88
C ASN A 635 -36.10 -10.99 -2.56
N GLU A 636 -34.84 -10.60 -2.40
CA GLU A 636 -34.09 -10.83 -1.15
C GLU A 636 -34.66 -10.03 0.04
N LEU A 637 -35.16 -8.82 -0.22
CA LEU A 637 -35.82 -8.00 0.80
C LEU A 637 -37.16 -8.61 1.25
N LYS A 638 -37.92 -9.24 0.34
CA LYS A 638 -39.24 -9.83 0.59
C LYS A 638 -39.24 -11.19 1.28
N VAL A 639 -38.10 -11.86 1.42
CA VAL A 639 -38.02 -13.13 2.18
C VAL A 639 -38.18 -12.82 3.67
N GLU A 640 -39.42 -12.61 4.11
CA GLU A 640 -39.91 -12.64 5.49
C GLU A 640 -41.44 -12.52 5.49
N ASP A 641 -42.10 -13.64 5.21
CA ASP A 641 -43.49 -13.90 5.57
C ASP A 641 -43.65 -15.43 5.73
N MET A 642 -42.95 -16.02 6.72
CA MET A 642 -43.24 -17.35 7.30
C MET A 642 -42.38 -17.59 8.56
N SER A 643 -42.72 -16.95 9.67
CA SER A 643 -42.80 -17.59 11.00
C SER A 643 -43.21 -16.54 12.03
N GLU A 644 -44.35 -16.80 12.66
CA GLU A 644 -44.92 -15.99 13.73
C GLU A 644 -43.89 -15.77 14.86
N ILE A 645 -43.78 -14.50 15.28
CA ILE A 645 -43.13 -14.10 16.52
C ILE A 645 -43.88 -14.79 17.67
N ASN A 646 -43.32 -15.90 18.18
CA ASN A 646 -43.73 -16.47 19.46
C ASN A 646 -43.29 -15.52 20.58
N VAL A 647 -44.15 -14.55 20.89
CA VAL A 647 -44.12 -13.83 22.17
C VAL A 647 -44.43 -14.84 23.26
N VAL A 648 -43.40 -15.30 23.98
CA VAL A 648 -43.57 -16.14 25.17
C VAL A 648 -44.12 -15.25 26.30
N PRO A 649 -45.33 -15.52 26.84
CA PRO A 649 -45.81 -14.80 28.00
C PRO A 649 -45.15 -15.35 29.27
N VAL A 650 -44.47 -14.46 30.00
CA VAL A 650 -43.95 -14.72 31.34
C VAL A 650 -45.12 -15.07 32.26
N ARG A 651 -45.10 -16.25 32.89
CA ARG A 651 -45.95 -16.58 34.05
C ARG A 651 -45.12 -16.66 35.34
N PRO A 652 -45.72 -16.34 36.50
CA PRO A 652 -44.99 -16.08 37.74
C PRO A 652 -44.54 -17.35 38.46
N LYS A 653 -43.50 -17.19 39.30
CA LYS A 653 -42.88 -18.19 40.18
C LYS A 653 -43.83 -18.69 41.28
N GLU A 654 -43.84 -20.01 41.52
CA GLU A 654 -44.16 -20.60 42.84
C GLU A 654 -43.30 -21.86 43.10
N ASP A 655 -42.44 -21.73 44.12
CA ASP A 655 -42.12 -22.59 45.26
C ASP A 655 -41.87 -24.12 45.18
N ILE A 656 -40.86 -24.47 45.97
CA ILE A 656 -40.20 -25.77 46.20
C ILE A 656 -40.94 -26.54 47.31
N ALA A 657 -41.20 -27.84 47.15
CA ALA A 657 -41.29 -28.79 48.28
C ALA A 657 -41.15 -30.29 47.90
N ALA A 658 -40.19 -30.93 48.58
CA ALA A 658 -40.16 -32.31 49.12
C ALA A 658 -39.96 -33.57 48.23
N ILE A 659 -39.08 -34.44 48.75
CA ILE A 659 -38.51 -35.75 48.32
C ILE A 659 -39.23 -36.88 49.14
N PRO A 660 -38.93 -38.22 49.15
CA PRO A 660 -38.35 -39.28 48.25
C PRO A 660 -39.26 -40.58 48.21
N PRO A 661 -38.77 -41.85 48.21
CA PRO A 661 -38.06 -42.67 47.20
C PRO A 661 -38.79 -44.00 46.84
N SER A 662 -38.50 -44.64 45.69
CA SER A 662 -38.38 -46.13 45.59
C SER A 662 -38.03 -46.67 44.20
N LEU A 663 -36.95 -47.45 44.21
CA LEU A 663 -36.47 -48.56 43.37
C LEU A 663 -37.34 -49.19 42.26
N SER A 664 -36.59 -49.53 41.19
CA SER A 664 -36.55 -50.78 40.42
C SER A 664 -37.43 -50.99 39.17
N VAL A 665 -36.74 -50.88 38.02
CA VAL A 665 -36.64 -51.79 36.87
C VAL A 665 -37.91 -52.53 36.42
N SER A 666 -38.46 -52.10 35.28
CA SER A 666 -38.91 -53.02 34.21
C SER A 666 -38.95 -52.31 32.85
N SER A 667 -38.19 -52.87 31.90
CA SER A 667 -38.22 -52.74 30.42
C SER A 667 -39.29 -51.84 29.77
N PRO A 668 -38.92 -50.90 28.87
CA PRO A 668 -39.88 -50.16 28.07
C PRO A 668 -40.38 -51.02 26.88
N LYS A 669 -41.70 -51.22 26.85
CA LYS A 669 -42.44 -51.62 25.65
C LYS A 669 -42.44 -50.45 24.65
N ARG A 670 -42.19 -50.79 23.39
CA ARG A 670 -42.28 -49.97 22.18
C ARG A 670 -43.45 -48.97 22.19
N SER A 671 -43.13 -47.71 21.88
CA SER A 671 -44.07 -46.71 21.36
C SER A 671 -43.39 -45.86 20.28
N VAL A 672 -43.72 -46.18 19.02
CA VAL A 672 -43.72 -45.37 17.78
C VAL A 672 -42.53 -44.41 17.55
N SER A 673 -41.59 -44.83 16.71
CA SER A 673 -40.55 -43.98 16.12
C SER A 673 -41.15 -42.93 15.18
N PRO A 674 -40.68 -41.67 15.19
CA PRO A 674 -41.03 -40.70 14.14
C PRO A 674 -40.42 -41.18 12.81
N ILE A 675 -41.23 -41.19 11.75
CA ILE A 675 -40.77 -41.52 10.40
C ILE A 675 -39.83 -40.38 9.96
N TYR A 676 -38.52 -40.60 10.04
CA TYR A 676 -37.54 -39.71 9.41
C TYR A 676 -37.63 -39.87 7.89
N SER A 677 -37.61 -38.76 7.14
CA SER A 677 -37.35 -38.84 5.70
C SER A 677 -35.98 -39.49 5.50
N GLN A 678 -35.84 -40.42 4.54
CA GLN A 678 -34.57 -41.09 4.25
C GLN A 678 -33.47 -40.12 3.80
N ASN A 679 -33.85 -38.88 3.45
CA ASN A 679 -32.94 -37.83 3.03
C ASN A 679 -32.71 -36.82 4.17
N ILE A 680 -31.52 -36.87 4.78
CA ILE A 680 -31.11 -35.94 5.85
C ILE A 680 -31.12 -34.48 5.39
N LEU A 681 -31.03 -34.18 4.09
CA LEU A 681 -31.07 -32.81 3.55
C LEU A 681 -32.41 -32.09 3.78
N GLU A 682 -33.47 -32.85 4.08
CA GLU A 682 -34.83 -32.33 4.31
C GLU A 682 -35.15 -32.21 5.81
N TRP A 683 -34.21 -32.56 6.69
CA TRP A 683 -34.46 -32.53 8.12
C TRP A 683 -34.51 -31.10 8.65
N THR A 684 -35.62 -30.80 9.33
CA THR A 684 -35.82 -29.59 10.11
C THR A 684 -34.94 -29.58 11.38
N GLN A 685 -34.76 -28.41 11.98
CA GLN A 685 -33.98 -28.24 13.23
C GLN A 685 -34.52 -29.14 14.36
N THR A 686 -35.84 -29.27 14.48
CA THR A 686 -36.50 -30.14 15.47
C THR A 686 -36.20 -31.62 15.22
N GLN A 687 -36.17 -32.05 13.95
CA GLN A 687 -35.85 -33.43 13.58
C GLN A 687 -34.37 -33.76 13.85
N VAL A 688 -33.46 -32.82 13.57
CA VAL A 688 -32.03 -32.94 13.91
C VAL A 688 -31.84 -33.03 15.42
N HIS A 689 -32.49 -32.14 16.19
CA HIS A 689 -32.39 -32.13 17.64
C HIS A 689 -32.90 -33.44 18.25
N ASN A 690 -34.05 -33.93 17.81
CA ASN A 690 -34.60 -35.21 18.26
C ASN A 690 -33.71 -36.39 17.86
N TRP A 691 -33.15 -36.39 16.65
CA TRP A 691 -32.22 -37.42 16.19
C TRP A 691 -30.95 -37.49 17.04
N LEU A 692 -30.38 -36.33 17.41
CA LEU A 692 -29.20 -36.27 18.30
C LEU A 692 -29.53 -36.83 19.70
N LEU A 693 -30.71 -36.51 20.24
CA LEU A 693 -31.16 -37.05 21.53
C LEU A 693 -31.42 -38.57 21.47
N GLU A 694 -32.01 -39.10 20.40
CA GLU A 694 -32.24 -40.54 20.21
C GLU A 694 -30.93 -41.35 20.18
N HIS A 695 -29.82 -40.73 19.73
CA HIS A 695 -28.50 -41.33 19.70
C HIS A 695 -27.65 -41.03 20.95
N ASN A 696 -28.26 -40.51 22.02
CA ASN A 696 -27.62 -40.13 23.28
C ASN A 696 -26.51 -39.07 23.14
N LEU A 697 -26.65 -38.12 22.20
CA LEU A 697 -25.72 -37.01 21.99
C LEU A 697 -26.29 -35.71 22.61
N VAL A 698 -26.33 -35.64 23.93
CA VAL A 698 -27.07 -34.61 24.67
C VAL A 698 -26.33 -33.27 24.68
N GLN A 699 -25.00 -33.27 24.73
CA GLN A 699 -24.23 -32.02 24.64
C GLN A 699 -24.24 -31.50 23.19
N MET A 700 -24.14 -32.38 22.20
CA MET A 700 -24.24 -32.00 20.79
C MET A 700 -25.60 -31.40 20.45
N SER A 701 -26.72 -31.94 20.98
CA SER A 701 -28.06 -31.40 20.71
C SER A 701 -28.26 -29.99 21.29
N ARG A 702 -27.53 -29.64 22.36
CA ARG A 702 -27.51 -28.30 22.99
C ARG A 702 -26.57 -27.33 22.28
N ILE A 703 -25.49 -27.81 21.68
CA ILE A 703 -24.57 -26.98 20.89
C ILE A 703 -25.18 -26.69 19.51
N LEU A 704 -25.81 -27.69 18.89
CA LEU A 704 -26.35 -27.63 17.52
C LEU A 704 -27.85 -27.30 17.47
N THR A 705 -28.37 -26.49 18.41
CA THR A 705 -29.81 -26.19 18.53
C THR A 705 -30.43 -25.57 17.28
N ASN A 706 -29.63 -24.83 16.50
CA ASN A 706 -30.11 -24.11 15.31
C ASN A 706 -29.69 -24.83 14.01
N CYS A 707 -29.15 -26.04 14.08
CA CYS A 707 -28.69 -26.77 12.92
C CYS A 707 -29.81 -27.59 12.29
N ASP A 708 -30.06 -27.34 11.00
CA ASP A 708 -30.88 -28.21 10.16
C ASP A 708 -30.01 -29.31 9.50
N GLY A 709 -30.65 -30.22 8.76
CA GLY A 709 -29.96 -31.36 8.15
C GLY A 709 -28.90 -30.96 7.11
N ARG A 710 -29.09 -29.81 6.43
CA ARG A 710 -28.08 -29.24 5.51
C ARG A 710 -26.86 -28.73 6.27
N SER A 711 -27.10 -28.01 7.37
CA SER A 711 -26.05 -27.51 8.27
C SER A 711 -25.21 -28.64 8.86
N LEU A 712 -25.83 -29.77 9.22
CA LEU A 712 -25.10 -30.96 9.67
C LEU A 712 -24.17 -31.54 8.60
N ILE A 713 -24.60 -31.62 7.35
CA ILE A 713 -23.75 -32.11 6.26
C ILE A 713 -22.56 -31.17 6.02
N TYR A 714 -22.80 -29.85 6.04
CA TYR A 714 -21.72 -28.86 5.91
C TYR A 714 -20.74 -28.95 7.07
N LEU A 715 -21.24 -29.09 8.30
CA LEU A 715 -20.42 -29.29 9.49
C LEU A 715 -19.56 -30.56 9.36
N ASN A 716 -20.12 -31.67 8.88
CA ASN A 716 -19.36 -32.90 8.66
C ASN A 716 -18.31 -32.76 7.55
N LYS A 717 -18.60 -32.02 6.46
CA LYS A 717 -17.59 -31.67 5.45
C LYS A 717 -16.45 -30.87 6.09
N TYR A 718 -16.78 -29.84 6.87
CA TYR A 718 -15.81 -28.97 7.52
C TYR A 718 -14.91 -29.74 8.51
N ILE A 719 -15.49 -30.64 9.31
CA ILE A 719 -14.77 -31.51 10.24
C ILE A 719 -13.75 -32.41 9.52
N LYS A 720 -14.02 -32.83 8.28
CA LYS A 720 -13.16 -33.74 7.53
C LYS A 720 -11.94 -33.07 6.88
N TYR A 721 -12.01 -31.78 6.57
CA TYR A 721 -10.94 -31.05 5.86
C TYR A 721 -10.07 -30.17 6.77
N CYS A 722 -10.36 -30.10 8.08
CA CYS A 722 -9.59 -29.32 9.05
C CYS A 722 -8.81 -30.22 10.05
N PRO A 723 -7.71 -29.72 10.64
CA PRO A 723 -6.97 -30.43 11.68
C PRO A 723 -7.84 -30.69 12.92
N ILE A 724 -7.85 -31.94 13.41
CA ILE A 724 -8.70 -32.41 14.52
C ILE A 724 -8.54 -31.56 15.80
N GLN A 725 -7.33 -31.06 16.09
CA GLN A 725 -7.06 -30.21 17.26
C GLN A 725 -7.75 -28.83 17.20
N GLN A 726 -7.87 -28.23 16.00
CA GLN A 726 -8.56 -26.94 15.85
C GLN A 726 -10.08 -27.11 15.99
N ILE A 727 -10.63 -28.20 15.44
CA ILE A 727 -12.05 -28.53 15.59
C ILE A 727 -12.38 -28.79 17.06
N LEU A 728 -11.54 -29.55 17.77
CA LEU A 728 -11.71 -29.81 19.19
C LEU A 728 -11.72 -28.53 20.02
N ASN A 729 -10.80 -27.61 19.76
CA ASN A 729 -10.77 -26.32 20.45
C ASN A 729 -12.03 -25.49 20.16
N LEU A 730 -12.50 -25.45 18.91
CA LEU A 730 -13.72 -24.70 18.55
C LEU A 730 -14.98 -25.29 19.19
N PHE A 731 -15.12 -26.61 19.20
CA PHE A 731 -16.24 -27.27 19.88
C PHE A 731 -16.15 -27.12 21.41
N GLN A 732 -14.95 -27.13 21.98
CA GLN A 732 -14.74 -26.87 23.40
C GLN A 732 -15.04 -25.42 23.78
N GLU A 733 -14.62 -24.44 22.98
CA GLU A 733 -14.90 -23.02 23.17
C GLU A 733 -16.41 -22.73 23.07
N GLU A 734 -17.10 -23.31 22.08
CA GLU A 734 -18.54 -23.11 21.91
C GLU A 734 -19.35 -23.87 22.98
N SER A 735 -18.87 -25.05 23.41
CA SER A 735 -19.42 -25.78 24.55
C SER A 735 -19.28 -24.99 25.85
N HIS A 736 -18.09 -24.43 26.13
CA HIS A 736 -17.90 -23.55 27.30
C HIS A 736 -18.78 -22.30 27.21
N ARG A 737 -18.93 -21.70 26.03
CA ARG A 737 -19.76 -20.51 25.84
C ARG A 737 -21.26 -20.79 26.07
N ARG A 738 -21.79 -21.91 25.57
CA ARG A 738 -23.24 -22.18 25.56
C ARG A 738 -23.74 -23.02 26.73
N ILE A 739 -22.96 -24.03 27.15
CA ILE A 739 -23.37 -24.97 28.19
C ILE A 739 -22.50 -24.90 29.45
N ASN A 740 -21.44 -24.09 29.45
CA ASN A 740 -20.48 -23.93 30.56
C ASN A 740 -19.84 -25.27 31.02
N GLU A 741 -19.73 -26.22 30.10
CA GLU A 741 -19.14 -27.54 30.30
C GLU A 741 -18.17 -27.84 29.15
N SER A 742 -17.16 -28.67 29.40
CA SER A 742 -16.29 -29.18 28.33
C SER A 742 -17.00 -30.28 27.54
N ILE A 743 -16.92 -30.23 26.21
CA ILE A 743 -17.55 -31.24 25.35
C ILE A 743 -16.93 -32.63 25.58
N SER A 744 -17.78 -33.65 25.72
CA SER A 744 -17.37 -35.04 25.86
C SER A 744 -16.74 -35.53 24.56
N LEU A 745 -15.47 -35.93 24.63
CA LEU A 745 -14.76 -36.54 23.50
C LEU A 745 -15.47 -37.81 22.99
N ILE A 746 -16.19 -38.51 23.87
CA ILE A 746 -16.97 -39.69 23.52
C ILE A 746 -18.17 -39.29 22.66
N GLU A 747 -18.95 -38.28 23.07
CA GLU A 747 -20.08 -37.78 22.27
C GLU A 747 -19.61 -37.25 20.89
N LEU A 748 -18.51 -36.51 20.86
CA LEU A 748 -17.95 -36.00 19.61
C LEU A 748 -17.55 -37.13 18.66
N SER A 749 -16.92 -38.19 19.17
CA SER A 749 -16.54 -39.36 18.36
C SER A 749 -17.75 -40.14 17.85
N CYS A 750 -18.78 -40.29 18.68
CA CYS A 750 -20.03 -40.94 18.30
C CYS A 750 -20.79 -40.13 17.23
N PHE A 751 -20.81 -38.80 17.35
CA PHE A 751 -21.38 -37.90 16.36
C PHE A 751 -20.70 -38.05 15.00
N GLN A 752 -19.36 -38.06 14.95
CA GLN A 752 -18.60 -38.25 13.70
C GLN A 752 -18.93 -39.60 13.04
N SER A 753 -18.99 -40.68 13.83
CA SER A 753 -19.35 -42.01 13.32
C SER A 753 -20.76 -42.06 12.74
N LEU A 754 -21.73 -41.40 13.38
CA LEU A 754 -23.12 -41.35 12.92
C LEU A 754 -23.27 -40.52 11.64
N MET A 755 -22.55 -39.40 11.54
CA MET A 755 -22.54 -38.59 10.32
C MET A 755 -21.92 -39.33 9.11
N ASP A 756 -20.90 -40.17 9.34
CA ASP A 756 -20.34 -41.03 8.31
C ASP A 756 -21.29 -42.16 7.88
N GLN A 757 -22.12 -42.69 8.78
CA GLN A 757 -23.16 -43.67 8.44
C GLN A 757 -24.29 -43.05 7.59
N GLN A 758 -24.75 -41.85 7.95
CA GLN A 758 -25.76 -41.11 7.19
C GLN A 758 -25.28 -40.77 5.77
N LYS A 759 -23.98 -40.47 5.61
CA LYS A 759 -23.39 -40.22 4.29
C LYS A 759 -23.38 -41.44 3.38
N ARG A 760 -23.14 -42.64 3.92
CA ARG A 760 -23.21 -43.90 3.15
C ARG A 760 -24.64 -44.20 2.68
N LEU A 761 -25.64 -43.84 3.48
CA LEU A 761 -27.05 -43.97 3.11
C LEU A 761 -27.41 -43.05 1.93
N ILE A 762 -26.95 -41.79 1.93
CA ILE A 762 -27.15 -40.85 0.80
C ILE A 762 -26.50 -41.37 -0.48
N GLN A 763 -25.26 -41.87 -0.41
CA GLN A 763 -24.55 -42.42 -1.57
C GLN A 763 -25.20 -43.70 -2.13
N SER A 764 -25.92 -44.47 -1.31
CA SER A 764 -26.67 -45.65 -1.76
C SER A 764 -28.00 -45.31 -2.45
N ILE A 765 -28.57 -44.13 -2.16
CA ILE A 765 -29.81 -43.64 -2.77
C ILE A 765 -29.53 -43.13 -4.19
N ASP A 766 -28.44 -42.37 -4.39
CA ASP A 766 -28.03 -41.84 -5.70
C ASP A 766 -27.75 -42.96 -6.74
N VAL A 767 -27.16 -44.08 -6.30
CA VAL A 767 -26.85 -45.23 -7.18
C VAL A 767 -28.11 -46.00 -7.63
N ASN A 768 -29.16 -46.05 -6.79
CA ASN A 768 -30.41 -46.71 -7.15
C ASN A 768 -31.31 -45.85 -8.07
N THR A 769 -31.16 -44.53 -8.05
CA THR A 769 -31.85 -43.62 -8.99
C THR A 769 -31.23 -43.64 -10.39
N GLU A 770 -29.92 -43.87 -10.52
CA GLU A 770 -29.26 -44.00 -11.83
C GLU A 770 -29.59 -45.32 -12.56
N GLN A 771 -29.87 -46.41 -11.85
CA GLN A 771 -30.27 -47.68 -12.47
C GLN A 771 -31.71 -47.70 -13.02
N ASN A 772 -32.60 -46.83 -12.53
CA ASN A 772 -33.98 -46.73 -13.03
C ASN A 772 -34.16 -45.68 -14.15
N GLY A 773 -33.13 -44.87 -14.43
CA GLY A 773 -33.15 -43.86 -15.51
C GLY A 773 -32.69 -44.36 -16.89
N SER A 774 -32.16 -45.59 -17.01
CA SER A 774 -31.50 -46.05 -18.24
C SER A 774 -32.38 -46.82 -19.24
N LEU A 775 -33.71 -46.65 -19.21
CA LEU A 775 -34.62 -47.34 -20.16
C LEU A 775 -35.28 -46.42 -21.20
N ILE A 776 -34.95 -45.14 -21.26
CA ILE A 776 -35.55 -44.22 -22.26
C ILE A 776 -34.49 -43.31 -22.89
N SER A 777 -33.58 -43.87 -23.70
CA SER A 777 -32.92 -43.16 -24.80
C SER A 777 -32.06 -44.12 -25.63
N CYS A 778 -32.69 -44.95 -26.45
CA CYS A 778 -31.99 -45.69 -27.49
C CYS A 778 -32.77 -45.57 -28.81
N SER A 779 -32.74 -44.40 -29.41
CA SER A 779 -33.04 -44.22 -30.82
C SER A 779 -32.52 -42.88 -31.31
N ILE A 780 -31.83 -42.93 -32.46
CA ILE A 780 -31.38 -41.82 -33.30
C ILE A 780 -29.97 -41.29 -32.95
N HIS A 781 -28.95 -42.06 -33.34
CA HIS A 781 -27.71 -41.51 -33.91
C HIS A 781 -27.17 -42.48 -34.96
N ASN A 782 -27.46 -42.19 -36.22
CA ASN A 782 -26.68 -42.60 -37.38
C ASN A 782 -27.12 -41.72 -38.54
N GLU A 783 -26.40 -40.63 -38.80
CA GLU A 783 -25.97 -40.33 -40.17
C GLU A 783 -25.01 -39.11 -40.24
N THR A 784 -23.84 -39.42 -40.78
CA THR A 784 -23.00 -38.60 -41.67
C THR A 784 -22.27 -37.35 -41.15
N ARG A 785 -21.00 -37.62 -40.85
CA ARG A 785 -19.83 -36.74 -40.99
C ARG A 785 -19.37 -36.76 -42.46
N ALA A 786 -19.51 -35.66 -43.22
CA ALA A 786 -18.70 -35.37 -44.42
C ALA A 786 -19.00 -33.99 -45.04
N THR A 787 -18.00 -33.09 -45.03
CA THR A 787 -17.57 -32.07 -46.04
C THR A 787 -16.95 -30.88 -45.28
N ARG A 788 -15.61 -30.71 -45.23
CA ARG A 788 -14.72 -30.07 -46.23
C ARG A 788 -15.30 -28.77 -46.81
N MET A 789 -14.89 -27.63 -46.24
CA MET A 789 -13.98 -26.67 -46.88
C MET A 789 -13.37 -25.73 -45.84
#